data_AF-A0A349MAY3-F1
#
_entry.id   AF-A0A349MAY3-F1
#
_cell.length_a   1.000
_cell.length_b   1.000
_cell.length_c   1.000
_cell.angle_alpha   90.00
_cell.angle_beta   90.00
_cell.angle_gamma   90.00
#
_symmetry.space_group_name_H-M   'P 1'
#
loop_
_entity.id
_entity.type
_entity.pdbx_description
1 polymer ?
#
loop_
_entity_poly.entity_id
_entity_poly.type
_entity_poly.pdbx_seq_one_letter_code
_entity_poly.pdbx_strand_id
1 'polypeptide(L)'
;IIYLNGNNDPYSNGSGSAMLSQNINTCNSVIGSSNYDIGHVYSTGGGGVAYLQSPCSSLKAGGVTGQGSPVGDPFDVDYVAHEMGHQYGGNHTQNNSCNRASSAAYEPGSATTIMGYAGICPPNLQSNSDDHFHNHSINEMIAYTVNGGGNSCAVKTPTGNSIPTVNAGVDGLVVPISTPLELTASGSDADGDALSYNWEQYDLGPATASGDNNLTNPSGNQPIFRSFSSTSSPTRTLPRVQDLVNNTSTIGEFLPDYSRNLKFKCSVRDNRAGGGGFADDLKTLSVTANAGPFLVQSPNGGGTFTGNSFLPITWEVAGTNGNGVNCSTVDIYLSTDGGYTFPTLLLGGTPNDGSVAVSLPNISTSNARIKVKASNNVFFDISNGNFGIEQGPSIDYDLAISSIQGLDPDACVSTVAPVVVVTNLGLQTVTAFNVTLTLDNGLPQVLPWTGNLSSGESVEVQACEGDACISLADGTHVANATVDLIGAVDENVSNNSLETSFETSSGTQVTWTILTDNYPEETTWSVTNDEGDVVWSGGPYAEDETTYSESLCLPFGCYSLIVVDSYGDGICCGQYGDGNYTLTAGGELLASGDDWGNDNGSTPNATSENDFCLEAPEVLGCTDPAADNFNPAATVDDGSCVIEVLGCTDPNACNFDAEANTDDGTCTFPDSFVTSCGTCTYDCEGTCLADVDGDGICDDCECPGCQDVSACNFDATATDPGECFYPDPGFNCDGTSLCPEDLNGNGFVDVGDVLLVLSEFGCTVDCTADVTGDGFVAVDDVLALLSEFGANCD
;
A
#
# COMPACT_ATOMS: atom_id res chain seq x y z
N ILE A 1 42.76 8.37 -45.93
CA ILE A 1 43.78 8.74 -46.96
C ILE A 1 44.70 9.75 -46.31
N ILE A 2 46.02 9.63 -46.45
CA ILE A 2 46.97 10.59 -45.85
C ILE A 2 47.88 11.13 -46.96
N TYR A 3 47.91 12.45 -47.13
CA TYR A 3 48.80 13.15 -48.05
C TYR A 3 49.98 13.71 -47.26
N LEU A 4 51.17 13.10 -47.41
CA LEU A 4 52.38 13.53 -46.69
C LEU A 4 53.07 14.75 -47.33
N ASN A 5 52.64 15.16 -48.54
CA ASN A 5 53.19 16.29 -49.26
C ASN A 5 52.09 17.33 -49.52
N GLY A 6 52.14 18.49 -48.88
CA GLY A 6 51.10 19.51 -49.04
C GLY A 6 50.86 19.97 -50.49
N ASN A 7 51.80 19.77 -51.41
CA ASN A 7 51.60 20.10 -52.83
C ASN A 7 50.70 19.12 -53.58
N ASN A 8 50.47 17.92 -53.05
CA ASN A 8 49.57 16.91 -53.63
C ASN A 8 48.30 16.69 -52.80
N ASP A 9 48.12 17.47 -51.74
CA ASP A 9 46.91 17.49 -50.94
C ASP A 9 45.78 18.20 -51.71
N PRO A 10 44.69 17.50 -52.06
CA PRO A 10 43.59 18.09 -52.84
C PRO A 10 42.68 19.01 -52.01
N TYR A 11 42.92 19.13 -50.70
CA TYR A 11 42.01 19.82 -49.79
C TYR A 11 42.34 21.30 -49.59
N SER A 12 41.29 22.11 -49.67
CA SER A 12 41.32 23.51 -49.23
C SER A 12 41.18 23.60 -47.72
N ASN A 13 42.24 23.19 -47.01
CA ASN A 13 42.29 23.20 -45.54
C ASN A 13 41.82 24.56 -44.97
N GLY A 14 40.91 24.52 -44.00
CA GLY A 14 40.29 25.72 -43.44
C GLY A 14 38.92 26.09 -44.02
N SER A 15 38.48 25.44 -45.11
CA SER A 15 37.15 25.67 -45.71
C SER A 15 36.33 24.37 -45.71
N GLY A 16 35.55 24.16 -44.64
CA GLY A 16 34.70 22.97 -44.50
C GLY A 16 33.75 22.77 -45.69
N SER A 17 33.10 23.85 -46.15
CA SER A 17 32.16 23.79 -47.28
C SER A 17 32.82 23.35 -48.60
N ALA A 18 34.04 23.81 -48.89
CA ALA A 18 34.78 23.36 -50.07
C ALA A 18 35.22 21.90 -49.92
N MET A 19 35.69 21.53 -48.73
CA MET A 19 36.24 20.21 -48.42
C MET A 19 35.21 19.08 -48.52
N LEU A 20 33.90 19.34 -48.35
CA LEU A 20 32.84 18.36 -48.58
C LEU A 20 32.94 17.71 -49.97
N SER A 21 32.88 18.54 -51.02
CA SER A 21 32.92 18.07 -52.41
C SER A 21 34.30 17.50 -52.79
N GLN A 22 35.37 18.09 -52.25
CA GLN A 22 36.73 17.62 -52.47
C GLN A 22 36.94 16.22 -51.88
N ASN A 23 36.37 15.93 -50.71
CA ASN A 23 36.51 14.62 -50.06
C ASN A 23 35.74 13.55 -50.82
N ILE A 24 34.53 13.87 -51.30
CA ILE A 24 33.76 12.98 -52.17
C ILE A 24 34.56 12.62 -53.42
N ASN A 25 35.10 13.63 -54.13
CA ASN A 25 35.88 13.39 -55.35
C ASN A 25 37.16 12.60 -55.06
N THR A 26 37.85 12.93 -53.97
CA THR A 26 39.13 12.32 -53.59
C THR A 26 38.94 10.85 -53.20
N CYS A 27 38.00 10.54 -52.30
CA CYS A 27 37.70 9.17 -51.90
C CYS A 27 37.23 8.33 -53.09
N ASN A 28 36.34 8.86 -53.94
CA ASN A 28 35.90 8.17 -55.15
C ASN A 28 37.03 7.90 -56.14
N SER A 29 37.96 8.84 -56.31
CA SER A 29 39.08 8.67 -57.25
C SER A 29 40.18 7.75 -56.72
N VAL A 30 40.43 7.73 -55.41
CA VAL A 30 41.56 7.01 -54.81
C VAL A 30 41.16 5.63 -54.32
N ILE A 31 40.03 5.52 -53.62
CA ILE A 31 39.55 4.28 -53.01
C ILE A 31 38.56 3.58 -53.95
N GLY A 32 37.77 4.35 -54.70
CA GLY A 32 36.66 3.85 -55.52
C GLY A 32 35.36 3.82 -54.70
N SER A 33 34.27 4.33 -55.29
CA SER A 33 32.99 4.50 -54.58
C SER A 33 32.39 3.19 -54.07
N SER A 34 32.72 2.02 -54.63
CA SER A 34 32.22 0.73 -54.13
C SER A 34 32.95 0.21 -52.89
N ASN A 35 34.08 0.82 -52.52
CA ASN A 35 35.05 0.23 -51.57
C ASN A 35 35.05 0.94 -50.20
N TYR A 36 34.08 1.80 -49.93
CA TYR A 36 33.89 2.45 -48.63
C TYR A 36 32.42 2.84 -48.41
N ASP A 37 31.99 2.89 -47.16
CA ASP A 37 30.59 3.14 -46.80
C ASP A 37 30.34 4.58 -46.33
N ILE A 38 31.35 5.16 -45.68
CA ILE A 38 31.41 6.54 -45.20
C ILE A 38 32.82 7.09 -45.40
N GLY A 39 32.93 8.39 -45.68
CA GLY A 39 34.18 9.13 -45.73
C GLY A 39 34.05 10.44 -44.96
N HIS A 40 35.13 10.80 -44.27
CA HIS A 40 35.20 11.99 -43.42
C HIS A 40 36.62 12.56 -43.52
N VAL A 41 36.77 13.88 -43.59
CA VAL A 41 38.08 14.54 -43.70
C VAL A 41 38.28 15.50 -42.53
N TYR A 42 39.52 15.57 -42.04
CA TYR A 42 39.90 16.43 -40.94
C TYR A 42 40.60 17.69 -41.46
N SER A 43 40.34 18.83 -40.83
CA SER A 43 40.94 20.12 -41.16
C SER A 43 41.46 20.85 -39.92
N THR A 44 42.28 21.88 -40.11
CA THR A 44 42.67 22.79 -39.03
C THR A 44 41.85 24.10 -39.04
N GLY A 45 40.80 24.18 -39.87
CA GLY A 45 39.77 25.23 -39.75
C GLY A 45 38.86 24.93 -38.57
N GLY A 46 38.28 25.94 -37.90
CA GLY A 46 37.38 25.69 -36.77
C GLY A 46 35.99 25.22 -37.19
N GLY A 47 35.42 24.28 -36.43
CA GLY A 47 34.04 23.79 -36.59
C GLY A 47 33.93 22.56 -37.50
N GLY A 48 32.70 22.22 -37.88
CA GLY A 48 32.42 21.10 -38.76
C GLY A 48 31.28 21.37 -39.72
N VAL A 49 31.18 20.52 -40.75
CA VAL A 49 30.02 20.44 -41.63
C VAL A 49 29.94 19.06 -42.26
N ALA A 50 28.74 18.49 -42.30
CA ALA A 50 28.46 17.23 -42.96
C ALA A 50 27.13 17.26 -43.71
N TYR A 51 27.01 16.39 -44.72
CA TYR A 51 25.71 16.08 -45.31
C TYR A 51 24.93 15.14 -44.40
N LEU A 52 23.69 15.50 -44.11
CA LEU A 52 22.72 14.68 -43.39
C LEU A 52 22.45 13.37 -44.16
N GLN A 53 22.41 12.23 -43.48
CA GLN A 53 22.05 10.92 -44.07
C GLN A 53 22.90 10.57 -45.31
N SER A 54 24.23 10.62 -45.17
CA SER A 54 25.15 10.47 -46.29
C SER A 54 25.72 9.06 -46.54
N PRO A 55 26.00 8.19 -45.55
CA PRO A 55 26.54 6.85 -45.76
C PRO A 55 25.76 6.06 -46.81
N CYS A 56 26.44 5.25 -47.61
CA CYS A 56 25.85 4.50 -48.73
C CYS A 56 25.12 5.31 -49.83
N SER A 57 25.19 6.65 -49.81
CA SER A 57 24.68 7.50 -50.90
C SER A 57 25.79 7.98 -51.84
N SER A 58 25.44 8.78 -52.86
CA SER A 58 26.43 9.49 -53.68
C SER A 58 27.21 10.56 -52.91
N LEU A 59 26.73 10.96 -51.73
CA LEU A 59 27.33 11.98 -50.86
C LEU A 59 28.12 11.39 -49.69
N LYS A 60 28.32 10.05 -49.65
CA LYS A 60 28.86 9.32 -48.50
C LYS A 60 30.25 9.70 -47.99
N ALA A 61 30.98 10.56 -48.69
CA ALA A 61 32.25 11.12 -48.23
C ALA A 61 32.16 12.63 -47.87
N GLY A 62 30.97 13.21 -47.82
CA GLY A 62 30.81 14.63 -47.50
C GLY A 62 30.61 14.86 -46.01
N GLY A 63 31.70 14.72 -45.25
CA GLY A 63 31.80 15.12 -43.84
C GLY A 63 33.17 15.74 -43.58
N VAL A 64 33.19 16.83 -42.82
CA VAL A 64 34.39 17.56 -42.46
C VAL A 64 34.32 17.99 -41.00
N THR A 65 35.37 17.70 -40.25
CA THR A 65 35.57 18.24 -38.90
C THR A 65 36.90 18.98 -38.85
N GLY A 66 36.96 20.09 -38.14
CA GLY A 66 38.22 20.77 -37.89
C GLY A 66 38.28 21.58 -36.60
N GLN A 67 39.50 21.74 -36.14
CA GLN A 67 39.85 22.62 -35.03
C GLN A 67 41.29 23.10 -35.19
N GLY A 68 41.60 24.31 -34.73
CA GLY A 68 42.96 24.85 -34.81
C GLY A 68 44.00 24.00 -34.06
N SER A 69 43.57 23.24 -33.05
CA SER A 69 44.34 22.23 -32.34
C SER A 69 43.47 20.98 -32.16
N PRO A 70 43.42 20.07 -33.15
CA PRO A 70 42.51 18.93 -33.16
C PRO A 70 43.02 17.81 -32.24
N VAL A 71 42.91 18.01 -30.93
CA VAL A 71 43.41 17.08 -29.91
C VAL A 71 42.45 17.01 -28.72
N GLY A 72 42.27 15.79 -28.20
CA GLY A 72 41.53 15.52 -26.97
C GLY A 72 40.02 15.46 -27.15
N ASP A 73 39.34 15.12 -26.06
CA ASP A 73 37.92 14.79 -26.02
C ASP A 73 37.00 15.85 -26.66
N PRO A 74 37.20 17.18 -26.48
CA PRO A 74 36.37 18.18 -27.15
C PRO A 74 36.44 18.07 -28.68
N PHE A 75 37.60 17.71 -29.26
CA PHE A 75 37.69 17.50 -30.70
C PHE A 75 36.93 16.23 -31.12
N ASP A 76 37.19 15.13 -30.43
CA ASP A 76 36.70 13.80 -30.79
C ASP A 76 35.17 13.67 -30.59
N VAL A 77 34.62 14.28 -29.54
CA VAL A 77 33.19 14.21 -29.18
C VAL A 77 32.42 15.39 -29.79
N ASP A 78 32.77 16.64 -29.44
CA ASP A 78 31.94 17.80 -29.81
C ASP A 78 31.95 18.11 -31.31
N TYR A 79 32.99 17.68 -32.02
CA TYR A 79 33.09 17.93 -33.46
C TYR A 79 33.12 16.65 -34.30
N VAL A 80 33.97 15.66 -34.00
CA VAL A 80 34.05 14.48 -34.89
C VAL A 80 32.79 13.63 -34.76
N ALA A 81 32.38 13.26 -33.55
CA ALA A 81 31.16 12.50 -33.33
C ALA A 81 29.90 13.29 -33.74
N HIS A 82 29.87 14.61 -33.51
CA HIS A 82 28.77 15.48 -33.95
C HIS A 82 28.58 15.45 -35.48
N GLU A 83 29.64 15.70 -36.25
CA GLU A 83 29.53 15.73 -37.70
C GLU A 83 29.29 14.35 -38.30
N MET A 84 29.86 13.30 -37.71
CA MET A 84 29.50 11.93 -38.06
C MET A 84 28.04 11.62 -37.70
N GLY A 85 27.51 12.18 -36.62
CA GLY A 85 26.10 12.08 -36.24
C GLY A 85 25.17 12.63 -37.33
N HIS A 86 25.49 13.79 -37.91
CA HIS A 86 24.81 14.30 -39.10
C HIS A 86 24.91 13.30 -40.26
N GLN A 87 26.10 12.77 -40.55
CA GLN A 87 26.25 11.75 -41.60
C GLN A 87 25.30 10.57 -41.37
N TYR A 88 25.16 10.08 -40.14
CA TYR A 88 24.24 9.00 -39.80
C TYR A 88 22.76 9.41 -39.70
N GLY A 89 22.46 10.71 -39.73
CA GLY A 89 21.11 11.24 -39.88
C GLY A 89 20.54 11.95 -38.67
N GLY A 90 21.33 12.18 -37.62
CA GLY A 90 20.89 12.96 -36.45
C GLY A 90 20.79 14.45 -36.78
N ASN A 91 19.70 15.08 -36.35
CA ASN A 91 19.55 16.53 -36.34
C ASN A 91 20.01 17.12 -35.02
N HIS A 92 20.18 18.45 -35.03
CA HIS A 92 20.49 19.24 -33.84
C HIS A 92 19.40 19.15 -32.77
N THR A 93 19.80 18.89 -31.52
CA THR A 93 18.86 18.68 -30.39
C THR A 93 18.66 19.91 -29.51
N GLN A 94 19.51 20.93 -29.64
CA GLN A 94 19.45 22.14 -28.83
C GLN A 94 18.21 23.00 -29.13
N ASN A 95 17.64 23.61 -28.09
CA ASN A 95 16.49 24.50 -28.19
C ASN A 95 16.82 26.00 -28.01
N ASN A 96 18.07 26.41 -28.23
CA ASN A 96 18.46 27.83 -28.29
C ASN A 96 18.27 28.44 -29.70
N SER A 97 18.77 29.66 -29.92
CA SER A 97 18.63 30.39 -31.20
C SER A 97 19.64 29.98 -32.29
N CYS A 98 20.59 29.09 -31.98
CA CYS A 98 21.70 28.75 -32.88
C CYS A 98 21.44 27.46 -33.67
N ASN A 99 21.30 27.59 -34.99
CA ASN A 99 21.13 26.46 -35.93
C ASN A 99 20.08 25.43 -35.47
N ARG A 100 19.05 25.90 -34.77
CA ARG A 100 17.99 25.09 -34.18
C ARG A 100 17.22 24.34 -35.25
N ALA A 101 17.07 23.03 -35.07
CA ALA A 101 16.14 22.21 -35.83
C ALA A 101 14.84 22.04 -35.04
N SER A 102 13.79 22.79 -35.37
CA SER A 102 12.54 22.79 -34.59
C SER A 102 11.85 21.42 -34.46
N SER A 103 12.12 20.50 -35.40
CA SER A 103 11.60 19.13 -35.39
C SER A 103 12.37 18.18 -34.48
N ALA A 104 13.54 18.59 -33.97
CA ALA A 104 14.45 17.76 -33.18
C ALA A 104 14.94 18.46 -31.89
N ALA A 105 14.48 19.68 -31.61
CA ALA A 105 14.92 20.52 -30.48
C ALA A 105 14.34 20.05 -29.14
N TYR A 106 14.74 18.86 -28.69
CA TYR A 106 14.27 18.19 -27.47
C TYR A 106 15.08 18.54 -26.21
N GLU A 107 16.22 19.20 -26.34
CA GLU A 107 17.08 19.53 -25.21
C GLU A 107 17.07 21.03 -24.89
N PRO A 108 17.04 21.42 -23.60
CA PRO A 108 17.05 22.83 -23.22
C PRO A 108 18.33 23.55 -23.66
N GLY A 109 18.21 24.86 -23.92
CA GLY A 109 19.36 25.74 -24.18
C GLY A 109 20.32 25.20 -25.23
N SER A 110 21.61 25.13 -24.89
CA SER A 110 22.68 24.60 -25.75
C SER A 110 22.69 23.08 -25.90
N ALA A 111 21.76 22.35 -25.27
CA ALA A 111 21.80 20.90 -25.07
C ALA A 111 23.04 20.42 -24.29
N THR A 112 23.05 19.12 -23.97
CA THR A 112 24.17 18.42 -23.32
C THR A 112 24.70 17.25 -24.14
N THR A 113 23.89 16.65 -25.03
CA THR A 113 24.32 15.50 -25.84
C THR A 113 25.12 15.88 -27.10
N ILE A 114 25.70 14.88 -27.77
CA ILE A 114 26.60 15.05 -28.93
C ILE A 114 25.98 15.90 -30.06
N MET A 115 24.67 15.77 -30.34
CA MET A 115 24.04 16.58 -31.41
C MET A 115 23.67 18.00 -30.96
N GLY A 116 24.00 18.34 -29.72
CA GLY A 116 23.86 19.67 -29.13
C GLY A 116 25.01 20.61 -29.45
N TYR A 117 24.88 21.85 -29.01
CA TYR A 117 25.86 22.94 -29.14
C TYR A 117 26.45 23.30 -27.77
N ALA A 118 26.70 22.30 -26.93
CA ALA A 118 27.19 22.48 -25.56
C ALA A 118 28.42 23.40 -25.54
N GLY A 119 28.35 24.47 -24.75
CA GLY A 119 29.43 25.45 -24.60
C GLY A 119 29.61 26.44 -25.75
N ILE A 120 28.94 26.23 -26.89
CA ILE A 120 29.12 27.04 -28.10
C ILE A 120 28.13 28.20 -28.17
N CYS A 121 26.85 27.95 -27.87
CA CYS A 121 25.80 28.95 -28.02
C CYS A 121 24.89 29.05 -26.79
N PRO A 122 24.85 30.22 -26.11
CA PRO A 122 24.00 30.43 -24.94
C PRO A 122 22.49 30.24 -25.20
N PRO A 123 21.71 29.89 -24.16
CA PRO A 123 22.15 29.56 -22.80
C PRO A 123 22.89 28.23 -22.71
N ASN A 124 24.10 28.25 -22.15
CA ASN A 124 24.96 27.07 -22.09
C ASN A 124 24.69 26.26 -20.82
N LEU A 125 24.34 24.98 -20.99
CA LEU A 125 24.13 24.05 -19.89
C LEU A 125 25.44 23.47 -19.31
N GLN A 126 26.46 23.34 -20.16
CA GLN A 126 27.80 22.84 -19.86
C GLN A 126 28.78 23.29 -20.94
N SER A 127 30.08 23.05 -20.74
CA SER A 127 31.15 23.54 -21.62
C SER A 127 31.44 22.66 -22.84
N ASN A 128 31.21 21.35 -22.73
CA ASN A 128 31.43 20.35 -23.78
C ASN A 128 30.31 19.31 -23.66
N SER A 129 30.06 18.53 -24.70
CA SER A 129 28.98 17.54 -24.73
C SER A 129 29.32 16.32 -23.86
N ASP A 130 28.30 15.67 -23.32
CA ASP A 130 28.40 14.32 -22.79
C ASP A 130 28.59 13.34 -23.96
N ASP A 131 29.30 12.23 -23.73
CA ASP A 131 29.71 11.26 -24.75
C ASP A 131 28.59 10.29 -25.15
N HIS A 132 27.35 10.78 -25.20
CA HIS A 132 26.18 10.05 -25.68
C HIS A 132 25.31 10.89 -26.61
N PHE A 133 24.56 10.20 -27.47
CA PHE A 133 23.51 10.79 -28.28
C PHE A 133 22.20 10.82 -27.49
N HIS A 134 21.40 11.88 -27.68
CA HIS A 134 20.03 11.92 -27.19
C HIS A 134 19.20 10.79 -27.81
N ASN A 135 18.20 10.28 -27.08
CA ASN A 135 17.24 9.28 -27.57
C ASN A 135 16.71 9.61 -28.99
N HIS A 136 16.36 10.88 -29.22
CA HIS A 136 15.87 11.31 -30.54
C HIS A 136 16.90 11.09 -31.66
N SER A 137 18.15 11.51 -31.45
CA SER A 137 19.22 11.33 -32.44
C SER A 137 19.46 9.84 -32.74
N ILE A 138 19.40 8.98 -31.72
CA ILE A 138 19.53 7.52 -31.91
C ILE A 138 18.41 6.99 -32.79
N ASN A 139 17.17 7.41 -32.53
CA ASN A 139 16.01 7.02 -33.32
C ASN A 139 16.10 7.50 -34.78
N GLU A 140 16.57 8.73 -35.03
CA GLU A 140 16.82 9.22 -36.39
C GLU A 140 17.92 8.40 -37.10
N MET A 141 19.00 8.11 -36.39
CA MET A 141 20.09 7.28 -36.92
C MET A 141 19.62 5.85 -37.22
N ILE A 142 18.81 5.24 -36.36
CA ILE A 142 18.21 3.91 -36.61
C ILE A 142 17.27 3.98 -37.82
N ALA A 143 16.44 5.02 -37.93
CA ALA A 143 15.55 5.21 -39.06
C ALA A 143 16.32 5.24 -40.39
N TYR A 144 17.50 5.86 -40.42
CA TYR A 144 18.35 5.88 -41.62
C TYR A 144 19.18 4.62 -41.82
N THR A 145 19.89 4.16 -40.79
CA THR A 145 20.91 3.11 -40.88
C THR A 145 20.34 1.70 -40.80
N VAL A 146 19.20 1.49 -40.14
CA VAL A 146 18.58 0.16 -40.00
C VAL A 146 17.36 0.05 -40.91
N ASN A 147 16.49 1.05 -40.88
CA ASN A 147 15.20 1.01 -41.58
C ASN A 147 15.23 1.72 -42.95
N GLY A 148 16.30 2.45 -43.24
CA GLY A 148 16.41 3.32 -44.40
C GLY A 148 17.52 2.96 -45.38
N GLY A 149 17.90 3.93 -46.22
CA GLY A 149 18.90 3.75 -47.29
C GLY A 149 20.34 3.62 -46.80
N GLY A 150 20.61 3.95 -45.52
CA GLY A 150 21.95 3.98 -44.93
C GLY A 150 22.62 2.62 -44.79
N ASN A 151 21.90 1.50 -44.94
CA ASN A 151 22.49 0.15 -44.97
C ASN A 151 22.56 -0.48 -46.36
N SER A 152 22.25 0.25 -47.43
CA SER A 152 22.21 -0.32 -48.79
C SER A 152 23.57 -0.84 -49.28
N CYS A 153 24.68 -0.37 -48.70
CA CYS A 153 26.05 -0.81 -48.99
C CYS A 153 26.75 -1.53 -47.82
N ALA A 154 26.11 -1.59 -46.65
CA ALA A 154 26.73 -2.08 -45.43
C ALA A 154 26.95 -3.60 -45.45
N VAL A 155 28.08 -4.05 -44.91
CA VAL A 155 28.31 -5.47 -44.60
C VAL A 155 27.62 -5.81 -43.27
N LYS A 156 26.57 -6.64 -43.33
CA LYS A 156 25.78 -7.03 -42.15
C LYS A 156 26.36 -8.29 -41.51
N THR A 157 26.71 -8.22 -40.23
CA THR A 157 27.24 -9.34 -39.44
C THR A 157 26.28 -9.63 -38.27
N PRO A 158 25.84 -10.89 -38.06
CA PRO A 158 25.04 -11.25 -36.89
C PRO A 158 25.81 -11.01 -35.60
N THR A 159 25.17 -10.33 -34.64
CA THR A 159 25.74 -10.07 -33.31
C THR A 159 25.53 -11.24 -32.35
N GLY A 160 24.50 -12.06 -32.61
CA GLY A 160 24.07 -13.12 -31.68
C GLY A 160 23.45 -12.58 -30.39
N ASN A 161 22.95 -11.34 -30.44
CA ASN A 161 22.35 -10.62 -29.33
C ASN A 161 20.86 -10.37 -29.57
N SER A 162 20.05 -10.43 -28.51
CA SER A 162 18.65 -10.03 -28.53
C SER A 162 18.54 -8.54 -28.18
N ILE A 163 17.48 -7.89 -28.64
CA ILE A 163 17.20 -6.50 -28.25
C ILE A 163 16.55 -6.53 -26.85
N PRO A 164 16.97 -5.68 -25.90
CA PRO A 164 16.33 -5.61 -24.59
C PRO A 164 14.89 -5.08 -24.69
N THR A 165 14.10 -5.25 -23.65
CA THR A 165 12.77 -4.63 -23.52
C THR A 165 12.80 -3.53 -22.48
N VAL A 166 11.89 -2.56 -22.62
CA VAL A 166 11.67 -1.50 -21.63
C VAL A 166 10.18 -1.17 -21.53
N ASN A 167 9.73 -0.82 -20.33
CA ASN A 167 8.42 -0.27 -20.03
C ASN A 167 8.60 0.93 -19.10
N ALA A 168 8.13 2.10 -19.53
CA ALA A 168 8.28 3.38 -18.84
C ALA A 168 7.27 3.59 -17.69
N GLY A 169 6.36 2.64 -17.45
CA GLY A 169 5.30 2.69 -16.44
C GLY A 169 4.01 3.35 -16.94
N VAL A 170 3.11 3.70 -16.03
CA VAL A 170 1.73 4.17 -16.36
C VAL A 170 1.68 5.59 -16.94
N ASP A 171 1.09 5.75 -18.12
CA ASP A 171 0.87 7.05 -18.76
C ASP A 171 -0.30 7.86 -18.16
N GLY A 172 -0.35 9.16 -18.46
CA GLY A 172 -1.51 10.02 -18.19
C GLY A 172 -1.65 10.48 -16.74
N LEU A 173 -0.59 10.38 -15.94
CA LEU A 173 -0.59 10.90 -14.58
C LEU A 173 -0.59 12.43 -14.58
N VAL A 174 -1.40 13.02 -13.69
CA VAL A 174 -1.40 14.45 -13.40
C VAL A 174 -0.55 14.71 -12.16
N VAL A 175 0.38 15.65 -12.21
CA VAL A 175 1.29 15.99 -11.11
C VAL A 175 1.14 17.46 -10.70
N PRO A 176 1.36 17.81 -9.42
CA PRO A 176 1.34 19.19 -8.95
C PRO A 176 2.47 20.04 -9.54
N ILE A 177 2.26 21.35 -9.67
CA ILE A 177 3.34 22.30 -10.01
C ILE A 177 4.42 22.32 -8.94
N SER A 178 5.63 22.75 -9.33
CA SER A 178 6.77 23.02 -8.45
C SER A 178 7.14 21.85 -7.54
N THR A 179 6.90 20.61 -7.98
CA THR A 179 7.06 19.40 -7.18
C THR A 179 8.04 18.41 -7.84
N PRO A 180 9.01 17.84 -7.10
CA PRO A 180 9.92 16.82 -7.59
C PRO A 180 9.22 15.57 -8.14
N LEU A 181 9.82 14.94 -9.16
CA LEU A 181 9.31 13.72 -9.81
C LEU A 181 10.35 12.59 -9.76
N GLU A 182 9.87 11.36 -9.60
CA GLU A 182 10.67 10.14 -9.64
C GLU A 182 10.14 9.19 -10.72
N LEU A 183 10.80 9.15 -11.87
CA LEU A 183 10.42 8.30 -12.99
C LEU A 183 11.13 6.97 -12.90
N THR A 184 10.39 5.86 -12.90
CA THR A 184 10.95 4.50 -12.81
C THR A 184 10.46 3.64 -13.97
N ALA A 185 11.41 3.00 -14.66
CA ALA A 185 11.13 2.03 -15.71
C ALA A 185 11.32 0.59 -15.23
N SER A 186 10.87 -0.37 -16.02
CA SER A 186 11.30 -1.76 -15.92
C SER A 186 11.93 -2.19 -17.25
N GLY A 187 13.04 -2.91 -17.19
CA GLY A 187 13.74 -3.42 -18.36
C GLY A 187 14.11 -4.88 -18.19
N SER A 188 14.21 -5.62 -19.31
CA SER A 188 14.67 -7.00 -19.30
C SER A 188 15.52 -7.29 -20.52
N ASP A 189 16.47 -8.22 -20.39
CA ASP A 189 17.30 -8.69 -21.48
C ASP A 189 17.25 -10.22 -21.56
N ALA A 190 17.04 -10.76 -22.76
CA ALA A 190 16.86 -12.20 -22.96
C ALA A 190 18.17 -12.99 -22.88
N ASP A 191 19.30 -12.31 -23.10
CA ASP A 191 20.64 -12.88 -23.03
C ASP A 191 21.25 -12.80 -21.62
N GLY A 192 20.62 -12.05 -20.71
CA GLY A 192 21.03 -11.86 -19.32
C GLY A 192 22.11 -10.78 -19.14
N ASP A 193 22.26 -9.90 -20.14
CA ASP A 193 23.22 -8.80 -20.12
C ASP A 193 22.80 -7.68 -19.15
N ALA A 194 23.79 -6.94 -18.65
CA ALA A 194 23.57 -5.87 -17.69
C ALA A 194 22.99 -4.62 -18.36
N LEU A 195 21.82 -4.17 -17.89
CA LEU A 195 21.11 -3.04 -18.47
C LEU A 195 21.62 -1.69 -17.96
N SER A 196 21.64 -0.70 -18.85
CA SER A 196 21.76 0.72 -18.52
C SER A 196 20.55 1.49 -19.03
N TYR A 197 20.12 2.47 -18.23
CA TYR A 197 18.92 3.26 -18.43
C TYR A 197 19.28 4.73 -18.63
N ASN A 198 18.56 5.40 -19.52
CA ASN A 198 18.61 6.84 -19.67
C ASN A 198 17.21 7.43 -19.83
N TRP A 199 16.83 8.30 -18.91
CA TRP A 199 15.58 9.05 -18.99
C TRP A 199 15.85 10.42 -19.59
N GLU A 200 15.17 10.80 -20.65
CA GLU A 200 15.38 12.08 -21.35
C GLU A 200 14.04 12.73 -21.67
N GLN A 201 13.95 14.07 -21.56
CA GLN A 201 12.73 14.77 -21.93
C GLN A 201 12.49 14.66 -23.44
N TYR A 202 11.22 14.53 -23.83
CA TYR A 202 10.78 14.30 -25.20
C TYR A 202 9.65 15.24 -25.62
N ASP A 203 9.71 16.48 -25.12
CA ASP A 203 8.81 17.56 -25.51
C ASP A 203 9.40 18.40 -26.64
N LEU A 204 8.56 18.78 -27.60
CA LEU A 204 8.87 19.87 -28.53
C LEU A 204 8.07 21.09 -28.13
N GLY A 205 8.67 22.27 -28.28
CA GLY A 205 8.02 23.52 -27.95
C GLY A 205 8.63 24.73 -28.64
N PRO A 206 8.24 25.93 -28.19
CA PRO A 206 8.85 27.18 -28.61
C PRO A 206 10.38 27.16 -28.40
N ALA A 207 11.10 27.92 -29.22
CA ALA A 207 12.52 28.17 -28.98
C ALA A 207 12.71 28.94 -27.67
N THR A 208 13.82 28.71 -26.98
CA THR A 208 14.16 29.48 -25.78
C THR A 208 14.07 30.98 -26.05
N ALA A 209 13.37 31.69 -25.17
CA ALA A 209 13.13 33.11 -25.30
C ALA A 209 14.44 33.91 -25.39
N SER A 210 14.46 34.93 -26.23
CA SER A 210 15.62 35.82 -26.36
C SER A 210 15.93 36.48 -25.02
N GLY A 211 17.14 36.27 -24.51
CA GLY A 211 17.60 36.84 -23.23
C GLY A 211 17.39 35.95 -22.01
N ASP A 212 16.70 34.81 -22.14
CA ASP A 212 16.61 33.80 -21.09
C ASP A 212 17.90 32.98 -21.01
N ASN A 213 18.93 33.57 -20.39
CA ASN A 213 20.25 32.95 -20.29
C ASN A 213 20.37 31.88 -19.19
N ASN A 214 19.37 31.79 -18.30
CA ASN A 214 19.38 30.89 -17.14
C ASN A 214 18.29 29.81 -17.20
N LEU A 215 17.46 29.80 -18.25
CA LEU A 215 16.40 28.82 -18.48
C LEU A 215 15.38 28.76 -17.33
N THR A 216 15.06 29.92 -16.74
CA THR A 216 14.14 30.01 -15.59
C THR A 216 12.74 30.47 -15.98
N ASN A 217 12.52 30.90 -17.24
CA ASN A 217 11.22 31.40 -17.70
C ASN A 217 10.79 30.67 -18.99
N PRO A 218 10.63 29.33 -18.97
CA PRO A 218 10.22 28.58 -20.14
C PRO A 218 8.77 28.91 -20.54
N SER A 219 8.43 28.76 -21.82
CA SER A 219 7.07 28.97 -22.32
C SER A 219 6.53 27.74 -23.05
N GLY A 220 5.23 27.47 -22.90
CA GLY A 220 4.57 26.30 -23.47
C GLY A 220 5.30 25.00 -23.13
N ASN A 221 5.47 24.12 -24.11
CA ASN A 221 6.17 22.85 -23.93
C ASN A 221 7.67 22.92 -24.28
N GLN A 222 8.32 24.09 -24.14
CA GLN A 222 9.77 24.19 -24.27
C GLN A 222 10.45 23.11 -23.37
N PRO A 223 11.50 22.41 -23.84
CA PRO A 223 12.29 21.53 -23.01
C PRO A 223 12.90 22.25 -21.81
N ILE A 224 12.82 21.62 -20.65
CA ILE A 224 13.14 22.16 -19.32
C ILE A 224 14.01 21.22 -18.45
N PHE A 225 14.16 19.96 -18.86
CA PHE A 225 15.03 18.97 -18.22
C PHE A 225 16.13 18.55 -19.20
N ARG A 226 17.38 18.64 -18.76
CA ARG A 226 18.57 18.29 -19.54
C ARG A 226 18.79 16.78 -19.57
N SER A 227 19.59 16.31 -20.51
CA SER A 227 20.04 14.93 -20.53
C SER A 227 21.26 14.74 -19.61
N PHE A 228 21.38 13.55 -19.03
CA PHE A 228 22.54 13.09 -18.28
C PHE A 228 22.99 11.73 -18.84
N SER A 229 24.19 11.29 -18.48
CA SER A 229 24.70 9.97 -18.87
C SER A 229 23.85 8.83 -18.30
N SER A 230 23.82 7.71 -19.02
CA SER A 230 23.09 6.52 -18.61
C SER A 230 23.60 5.95 -17.28
N THR A 231 22.72 5.31 -16.51
CA THR A 231 23.07 4.67 -15.23
C THR A 231 22.55 3.24 -15.15
N SER A 232 22.98 2.46 -14.17
CA SER A 232 22.38 1.15 -13.88
C SER A 232 21.04 1.24 -13.15
N SER A 233 20.65 2.44 -12.68
CA SER A 233 19.37 2.65 -12.00
C SER A 233 18.27 2.83 -13.04
N PRO A 234 17.14 2.10 -12.93
CA PRO A 234 15.97 2.34 -13.78
C PRO A 234 15.21 3.62 -13.42
N THR A 235 15.59 4.27 -12.31
CA THR A 235 14.93 5.43 -11.75
C THR A 235 15.73 6.71 -11.98
N ARG A 236 15.05 7.77 -12.46
CA ARG A 236 15.56 9.14 -12.53
C ARG A 236 14.74 10.06 -11.64
N THR A 237 15.42 10.81 -10.78
CA THR A 237 14.85 11.92 -10.00
C THR A 237 14.98 13.23 -10.77
N LEU A 238 13.93 14.05 -10.75
CA LEU A 238 13.84 15.33 -11.43
C LEU A 238 13.40 16.42 -10.43
N PRO A 239 14.25 17.42 -10.11
CA PRO A 239 15.67 17.52 -10.45
C PRO A 239 16.49 16.38 -9.85
N ARG A 240 17.78 16.32 -10.18
CA ARG A 240 18.67 15.29 -9.60
C ARG A 240 18.61 15.31 -8.07
N VAL A 241 18.77 14.13 -7.46
CA VAL A 241 18.77 13.98 -6.00
C VAL A 241 19.79 14.90 -5.31
N GLN A 242 20.94 15.17 -5.94
CA GLN A 242 21.96 16.08 -5.40
C GLN A 242 21.43 17.52 -5.30
N ASP A 243 20.60 17.96 -6.24
CA ASP A 243 20.02 19.30 -6.27
C ASP A 243 18.97 19.44 -5.16
N LEU A 244 18.14 18.42 -4.96
CA LEU A 244 17.16 18.35 -3.88
C LEU A 244 17.83 18.33 -2.49
N VAL A 245 18.79 17.43 -2.26
CA VAL A 245 19.47 17.28 -0.95
C VAL A 245 20.21 18.57 -0.53
N ASN A 246 20.79 19.27 -1.49
CA ASN A 246 21.56 20.49 -1.24
C ASN A 246 20.71 21.77 -1.29
N ASN A 247 19.41 21.67 -1.60
CA ASN A 247 18.51 22.80 -1.85
C ASN A 247 19.08 23.77 -2.90
N THR A 248 19.61 23.23 -4.00
CA THR A 248 20.21 23.99 -5.10
C THR A 248 19.45 23.74 -6.40
N SER A 249 19.51 24.70 -7.33
CA SER A 249 19.01 24.51 -8.69
C SER A 249 20.17 24.32 -9.68
N THR A 250 20.03 23.31 -10.55
CA THR A 250 20.91 23.12 -11.71
C THR A 250 20.22 23.70 -12.94
N ILE A 251 20.95 24.48 -13.75
CA ILE A 251 20.42 25.01 -15.01
C ILE A 251 19.96 23.87 -15.94
N GLY A 252 18.75 24.01 -16.49
CA GLY A 252 18.12 22.98 -17.30
C GLY A 252 17.53 21.81 -16.50
N GLU A 253 17.25 21.98 -15.21
CA GLU A 253 16.43 21.07 -14.40
C GLU A 253 15.31 21.89 -13.73
N PHE A 254 14.43 22.47 -14.52
CA PHE A 254 13.37 23.36 -14.04
C PHE A 254 12.12 22.57 -13.63
N LEU A 255 11.67 22.75 -12.39
CA LEU A 255 10.37 22.26 -11.95
C LEU A 255 9.26 23.16 -12.49
N PRO A 256 8.30 22.65 -13.28
CA PRO A 256 7.26 23.48 -13.86
C PRO A 256 6.40 24.17 -12.81
N ASP A 257 6.27 25.49 -12.88
CA ASP A 257 5.42 26.32 -12.01
C ASP A 257 4.11 26.74 -12.69
N TYR A 258 3.79 26.15 -13.85
CA TYR A 258 2.55 26.34 -14.61
C TYR A 258 2.04 25.02 -15.21
N SER A 259 0.76 25.00 -15.58
CA SER A 259 0.15 23.85 -16.24
C SER A 259 0.79 23.56 -17.59
N ARG A 260 1.26 22.33 -17.80
CA ARG A 260 1.86 21.91 -19.08
C ARG A 260 1.86 20.40 -19.22
N ASN A 261 2.11 19.92 -20.43
CA ASN A 261 2.41 18.51 -20.65
C ASN A 261 3.90 18.25 -20.51
N LEU A 262 4.23 17.04 -20.05
CA LEU A 262 5.58 16.51 -20.00
C LEU A 262 5.63 15.16 -20.69
N LYS A 263 6.64 14.99 -21.53
CA LYS A 263 6.97 13.72 -22.16
C LYS A 263 8.39 13.36 -21.80
N PHE A 264 8.61 12.10 -21.44
CA PHE A 264 9.95 11.56 -21.21
C PHE A 264 10.09 10.24 -21.96
N LYS A 265 11.26 9.94 -22.48
CA LYS A 265 11.58 8.61 -22.97
C LYS A 265 12.61 7.94 -22.09
N CYS A 266 12.37 6.68 -21.76
CA CYS A 266 13.37 5.82 -21.13
C CYS A 266 14.05 4.97 -22.20
N SER A 267 15.35 5.15 -22.38
CA SER A 267 16.19 4.31 -23.23
C SER A 267 16.86 3.22 -22.40
N VAL A 268 16.87 1.98 -22.89
CA VAL A 268 17.56 0.84 -22.29
C VAL A 268 18.58 0.28 -23.27
N ARG A 269 19.79 -0.01 -22.75
CA ARG A 269 20.89 -0.64 -23.48
C ARG A 269 21.40 -1.84 -22.70
N ASP A 270 21.70 -2.93 -23.40
CA ASP A 270 22.26 -4.16 -22.81
C ASP A 270 23.79 -4.15 -22.67
N ASN A 271 24.46 -3.14 -23.23
CA ASN A 271 25.91 -2.97 -23.18
C ASN A 271 26.74 -4.14 -23.75
N ARG A 272 26.16 -5.00 -24.59
CA ARG A 272 26.88 -6.15 -25.13
C ARG A 272 27.98 -5.72 -26.11
N ALA A 273 29.20 -6.15 -25.83
CA ALA A 273 30.35 -5.82 -26.67
C ALA A 273 30.22 -6.41 -28.08
N GLY A 274 30.50 -5.59 -29.10
CA GLY A 274 30.46 -6.01 -30.51
C GLY A 274 29.07 -6.00 -31.16
N GLY A 275 28.02 -5.58 -30.43
CA GLY A 275 26.68 -5.43 -31.01
C GLY A 275 25.55 -5.30 -29.99
N GLY A 276 25.62 -4.30 -29.12
CA GLY A 276 24.61 -4.05 -28.10
C GLY A 276 23.27 -3.60 -28.67
N GLY A 277 22.21 -3.97 -27.99
CA GLY A 277 20.82 -3.63 -28.27
C GLY A 277 20.38 -2.30 -27.64
N PHE A 278 19.33 -1.74 -28.22
CA PHE A 278 18.70 -0.50 -27.77
C PHE A 278 17.19 -0.65 -27.90
N ALA A 279 16.46 -0.30 -26.85
CA ALA A 279 15.02 -0.13 -26.87
C ALA A 279 14.65 1.13 -26.10
N ASP A 280 13.51 1.74 -26.44
CA ASP A 280 12.97 2.87 -25.72
C ASP A 280 11.45 2.77 -25.54
N ASP A 281 10.95 3.45 -24.52
CA ASP A 281 9.52 3.58 -24.27
C ASP A 281 9.19 5.01 -23.82
N LEU A 282 7.99 5.49 -24.18
CA LEU A 282 7.52 6.85 -23.93
C LEU A 282 6.68 6.88 -22.65
N LYS A 283 6.94 7.89 -21.82
CA LYS A 283 6.13 8.30 -20.67
C LYS A 283 5.47 9.64 -20.96
N THR A 284 4.19 9.75 -20.65
CA THR A 284 3.41 10.98 -20.74
C THR A 284 2.81 11.34 -19.38
N LEU A 285 2.91 12.61 -19.02
CA LEU A 285 2.41 13.21 -17.78
C LEU A 285 1.83 14.60 -18.10
N SER A 286 0.96 15.10 -17.25
CA SER A 286 0.56 16.52 -17.24
C SER A 286 0.83 17.14 -15.88
N VAL A 287 1.16 18.42 -15.87
CA VAL A 287 1.34 19.23 -14.68
C VAL A 287 0.13 20.15 -14.56
N THR A 288 -0.43 20.29 -13.37
CA THR A 288 -1.58 21.17 -13.10
C THR A 288 -1.21 22.27 -12.12
N ALA A 289 -1.51 23.53 -12.47
CA ALA A 289 -1.36 24.68 -11.58
C ALA A 289 -2.43 24.74 -10.48
N ASN A 290 -3.46 23.88 -10.54
CA ASN A 290 -4.50 23.79 -9.53
C ASN A 290 -4.06 22.98 -8.30
N ALA A 291 -2.87 22.37 -8.30
CA ALA A 291 -2.32 21.66 -7.16
C ALA A 291 -0.81 21.92 -7.04
N GLY A 292 -0.31 21.92 -5.81
CA GLY A 292 1.10 22.12 -5.48
C GLY A 292 1.45 23.53 -4.98
N PRO A 293 2.70 23.73 -4.54
CA PRO A 293 3.75 22.71 -4.40
C PRO A 293 3.46 21.73 -3.27
N PHE A 294 3.71 20.43 -3.52
CA PHE A 294 3.66 19.41 -2.48
C PHE A 294 4.97 19.45 -1.67
N LEU A 295 4.88 19.70 -0.35
CA LEU A 295 6.06 20.02 0.47
C LEU A 295 6.07 19.31 1.82
N VAL A 296 7.18 18.67 2.19
CA VAL A 296 7.43 18.19 3.55
C VAL A 296 7.68 19.38 4.48
N GLN A 297 6.87 19.49 5.53
CA GLN A 297 6.92 20.58 6.50
C GLN A 297 7.70 20.21 7.77
N SER A 298 7.58 18.96 8.25
CA SER A 298 8.29 18.49 9.44
C SER A 298 8.49 16.97 9.42
N PRO A 299 9.63 16.45 9.89
CA PRO A 299 10.87 17.17 10.20
C PRO A 299 11.48 17.77 8.95
N ASN A 300 11.94 19.02 9.02
CA ASN A 300 12.54 19.73 7.88
C ASN A 300 13.98 20.16 8.15
N GLY A 301 14.65 19.42 9.02
CA GLY A 301 15.99 19.70 9.53
C GLY A 301 16.01 20.13 10.99
N GLY A 302 17.13 19.85 11.65
CA GLY A 302 17.31 20.11 13.08
C GLY A 302 16.54 19.11 13.96
N GLY A 303 16.85 19.14 15.26
CA GLY A 303 16.29 18.20 16.23
C GLY A 303 17.01 16.86 16.27
N THR A 304 16.85 16.16 17.39
CA THR A 304 17.22 14.77 17.58
C THR A 304 16.03 14.08 18.21
N PHE A 305 15.58 12.98 17.61
CA PHE A 305 14.46 12.19 18.09
C PHE A 305 14.96 10.83 18.55
N THR A 306 14.27 10.26 19.53
CA THR A 306 14.63 8.97 20.10
C THR A 306 14.07 7.86 19.22
N GLY A 307 14.88 6.86 18.86
CA GLY A 307 14.41 5.66 18.17
C GLY A 307 13.45 4.85 19.06
N ASN A 308 12.62 4.00 18.45
CA ASN A 308 11.47 3.38 19.13
C ASN A 308 10.51 4.42 19.72
N SER A 309 10.29 5.53 19.03
CA SER A 309 9.24 6.50 19.36
C SER A 309 8.52 6.92 18.10
N PHE A 310 7.31 7.47 18.27
CA PHE A 310 6.54 8.04 17.18
C PHE A 310 6.98 9.47 16.88
N LEU A 311 7.27 9.73 15.61
CA LEU A 311 7.60 11.04 15.10
C LEU A 311 6.44 11.55 14.21
N PRO A 312 5.79 12.67 14.55
CA PRO A 312 4.85 13.32 13.64
C PRO A 312 5.58 13.84 12.40
N ILE A 313 5.15 13.36 11.25
CA ILE A 313 5.53 13.83 9.91
C ILE A 313 4.39 14.70 9.40
N THR A 314 4.70 15.90 8.93
CA THR A 314 3.70 16.79 8.33
C THR A 314 4.14 17.24 6.95
N TRP A 315 3.17 17.40 6.05
CA TRP A 315 3.37 17.89 4.69
C TRP A 315 2.20 18.75 4.24
N GLU A 316 2.43 19.57 3.23
CA GLU A 316 1.40 20.37 2.57
C GLU A 316 0.72 19.50 1.50
N VAL A 317 -0.57 19.19 1.70
CA VAL A 317 -1.37 18.43 0.72
C VAL A 317 -1.51 19.21 -0.60
N ALA A 318 -1.61 20.55 -0.52
CA ALA A 318 -1.64 21.45 -1.68
C ALA A 318 -2.62 21.03 -2.79
N GLY A 319 -3.81 20.53 -2.43
CA GLY A 319 -4.83 20.09 -3.40
C GLY A 319 -4.47 18.84 -4.20
N THR A 320 -3.42 18.10 -3.83
CA THR A 320 -2.98 16.89 -4.54
C THR A 320 -3.90 15.68 -4.35
N ASN A 321 -4.72 15.67 -3.30
CA ASN A 321 -5.79 14.69 -3.10
C ASN A 321 -7.00 14.92 -4.03
N GLY A 322 -7.08 16.07 -4.70
CA GLY A 322 -8.09 16.40 -5.71
C GLY A 322 -7.49 17.01 -6.97
N ASN A 323 -8.19 17.97 -7.58
CA ASN A 323 -7.73 18.82 -8.69
C ASN A 323 -7.12 18.05 -9.89
N GLY A 324 -7.61 16.83 -10.12
CA GLY A 324 -7.15 15.92 -11.17
C GLY A 324 -5.88 15.12 -10.83
N VAL A 325 -5.16 15.47 -9.76
CA VAL A 325 -4.01 14.71 -9.25
C VAL A 325 -4.48 13.44 -8.54
N ASN A 326 -5.56 13.54 -7.76
CA ASN A 326 -6.29 12.42 -7.13
C ASN A 326 -5.37 11.44 -6.37
N CYS A 327 -4.38 11.98 -5.65
CA CYS A 327 -3.49 11.22 -4.78
C CYS A 327 -4.13 11.06 -3.40
N SER A 328 -4.88 9.97 -3.20
CA SER A 328 -5.56 9.69 -1.93
C SER A 328 -4.63 9.21 -0.82
N THR A 329 -3.48 8.61 -1.17
CA THR A 329 -2.53 8.06 -0.18
C THR A 329 -1.07 8.37 -0.50
N VAL A 330 -0.25 8.44 0.54
CA VAL A 330 1.20 8.64 0.47
C VAL A 330 1.96 7.55 1.24
N ASP A 331 3.23 7.40 0.89
CA ASP A 331 4.21 6.55 1.55
C ASP A 331 5.30 7.40 2.20
N ILE A 332 5.68 7.07 3.42
CA ILE A 332 6.69 7.75 4.22
C ILE A 332 7.96 6.91 4.27
N TYR A 333 9.06 7.46 3.76
CA TYR A 333 10.36 6.80 3.77
C TYR A 333 11.38 7.55 4.62
N LEU A 334 12.29 6.80 5.22
CA LEU A 334 13.45 7.28 5.95
C LEU A 334 14.73 7.06 5.14
N SER A 335 15.53 8.12 5.08
CA SER A 335 16.94 8.07 4.70
C SER A 335 17.82 8.14 5.95
N THR A 336 18.98 7.50 5.91
CA THR A 336 20.04 7.62 6.93
C THR A 336 21.36 8.14 6.39
N ASP A 337 21.43 8.44 5.08
CA ASP A 337 22.61 8.89 4.35
C ASP A 337 22.58 10.38 3.98
N GLY A 338 21.62 11.15 4.52
CA GLY A 338 21.43 12.56 4.26
C GLY A 338 20.46 12.86 3.11
N GLY A 339 19.67 11.89 2.67
CA GLY A 339 18.63 12.05 1.64
C GLY A 339 19.04 11.61 0.24
N TYR A 340 20.19 10.94 0.09
CA TYR A 340 20.63 10.41 -1.20
C TYR A 340 19.91 9.09 -1.55
N THR A 341 19.60 8.29 -0.54
CA THR A 341 18.80 7.07 -0.68
C THR A 341 17.72 6.98 0.40
N PHE A 342 16.60 6.31 0.09
CA PHE A 342 15.45 6.12 0.98
C PHE A 342 15.06 4.63 1.07
N PRO A 343 15.93 3.76 1.64
CA PRO A 343 15.71 2.32 1.64
C PRO A 343 14.67 1.84 2.66
N THR A 344 14.33 2.64 3.66
CA THR A 344 13.46 2.24 4.76
C THR A 344 12.08 2.84 4.57
N LEU A 345 11.07 2.02 4.27
CA LEU A 345 9.66 2.41 4.36
C LEU A 345 9.25 2.43 5.85
N LEU A 346 8.78 3.57 6.34
CA LEU A 346 8.26 3.70 7.70
C LEU A 346 6.78 3.39 7.77
N LEU A 347 6.02 3.86 6.77
CA LEU A 347 4.58 3.64 6.65
C LEU A 347 4.17 3.81 5.18
N GLY A 348 3.38 2.88 4.65
CA GLY A 348 2.87 2.95 3.27
C GLY A 348 1.35 3.08 3.24
N GLY A 349 0.83 3.77 2.21
CA GLY A 349 -0.61 3.87 1.97
C GLY A 349 -1.40 4.67 3.00
N THR A 350 -0.77 5.59 3.73
CA THR A 350 -1.48 6.47 4.67
C THR A 350 -2.26 7.55 3.91
N PRO A 351 -3.41 8.03 4.39
CA PRO A 351 -4.15 9.12 3.75
C PRO A 351 -3.28 10.34 3.46
N ASN A 352 -3.56 11.03 2.36
CA ASN A 352 -2.90 12.28 1.97
C ASN A 352 -3.62 13.49 2.61
N ASP A 353 -3.62 13.55 3.93
CA ASP A 353 -4.33 14.54 4.75
C ASP A 353 -3.40 15.58 5.43
N GLY A 354 -2.08 15.44 5.22
CA GLY A 354 -1.06 16.41 5.64
C GLY A 354 -0.31 16.06 6.93
N SER A 355 -0.66 14.96 7.61
CA SER A 355 -0.05 14.60 8.88
C SER A 355 -0.12 13.11 9.18
N VAL A 356 0.99 12.50 9.59
CA VAL A 356 0.99 11.14 10.12
C VAL A 356 2.10 10.91 11.14
N ALA A 357 1.81 10.17 12.21
CA ALA A 357 2.83 9.72 13.15
C ALA A 357 3.46 8.41 12.66
N VAL A 358 4.79 8.36 12.58
CA VAL A 358 5.52 7.16 12.16
C VAL A 358 6.48 6.66 13.23
N SER A 359 6.62 5.34 13.36
CA SER A 359 7.58 4.75 14.28
C SER A 359 9.00 4.87 13.72
N LEU A 360 9.91 5.45 14.51
CA LEU A 360 11.32 5.54 14.15
C LEU A 360 12.07 4.25 14.51
N PRO A 361 12.93 3.72 13.60
CA PRO A 361 13.78 2.59 13.93
C PRO A 361 14.79 2.95 15.03
N ASN A 362 15.14 1.99 15.89
CA ASN A 362 16.12 2.18 16.96
C ASN A 362 17.57 2.20 16.45
N ILE A 363 17.92 3.26 15.73
CA ILE A 363 19.24 3.46 15.13
C ILE A 363 19.87 4.75 15.67
N SER A 364 21.16 4.93 15.39
CA SER A 364 21.86 6.18 15.65
C SER A 364 22.33 6.80 14.34
N THR A 365 21.84 7.99 14.01
CA THR A 365 22.29 8.77 12.84
C THR A 365 22.07 10.26 13.07
N SER A 366 22.92 11.10 12.48
CA SER A 366 22.72 12.56 12.41
C SER A 366 22.30 13.03 11.03
N ASN A 367 22.06 12.10 10.11
CA ASN A 367 21.82 12.35 8.69
C ASN A 367 20.45 11.82 8.24
N ALA A 368 19.48 11.80 9.15
CA ALA A 368 18.15 11.35 8.80
C ALA A 368 17.42 12.39 7.93
N ARG A 369 16.67 11.91 6.92
CA ARG A 369 15.75 12.70 6.09
C ARG A 369 14.45 11.91 5.89
N ILE A 370 13.35 12.62 5.74
CA ILE A 370 12.06 12.04 5.38
C ILE A 370 11.78 12.30 3.91
N LYS A 371 11.20 11.32 3.22
CA LYS A 371 10.54 11.47 1.93
C LYS A 371 9.06 11.16 2.11
N VAL A 372 8.20 12.03 1.61
CA VAL A 372 6.76 11.76 1.46
C VAL A 372 6.51 11.61 -0.03
N LYS A 373 6.03 10.44 -0.44
CA LYS A 373 5.86 10.08 -1.86
C LYS A 373 4.43 9.64 -2.11
N ALA A 374 3.81 10.10 -3.20
CA ALA A 374 2.51 9.61 -3.61
C ALA A 374 2.53 8.10 -3.90
N SER A 375 1.60 7.33 -3.34
CA SER A 375 1.60 5.86 -3.51
C SER A 375 1.23 5.43 -4.94
N ASN A 376 0.38 6.21 -5.61
CA ASN A 376 -0.14 5.93 -6.97
C ASN A 376 0.41 6.87 -8.05
N ASN A 377 1.35 7.77 -7.71
CA ASN A 377 1.84 8.81 -8.60
C ASN A 377 3.38 8.92 -8.52
N VAL A 378 3.98 9.76 -9.38
CA VAL A 378 5.44 9.90 -9.49
C VAL A 378 6.01 11.07 -8.68
N PHE A 379 5.16 11.94 -8.14
CA PHE A 379 5.60 13.10 -7.38
C PHE A 379 5.92 12.75 -5.92
N PHE A 380 6.84 13.50 -5.34
CA PHE A 380 7.25 13.37 -3.95
C PHE A 380 7.90 14.66 -3.47
N ASP A 381 8.13 14.77 -2.18
CA ASP A 381 9.07 15.75 -1.63
C ASP A 381 9.94 15.14 -0.53
N ILE A 382 11.08 15.78 -0.24
CA ILE A 382 12.00 15.39 0.82
C ILE A 382 12.21 16.54 1.80
N SER A 383 12.49 16.21 3.06
CA SER A 383 12.90 17.22 4.03
C SER A 383 14.15 17.98 3.54
N ASN A 384 14.17 19.30 3.73
CA ASN A 384 15.21 20.26 3.33
C ASN A 384 16.47 20.22 4.23
N GLY A 385 16.39 19.65 5.42
CA GLY A 385 17.52 19.51 6.35
C GLY A 385 17.60 18.15 7.05
N ASN A 386 18.82 17.79 7.49
CA ASN A 386 19.05 16.58 8.28
C ASN A 386 18.51 16.74 9.70
N PHE A 387 17.99 15.67 10.28
CA PHE A 387 17.72 15.54 11.72
C PHE A 387 18.46 14.34 12.31
N GLY A 388 18.54 14.30 13.65
CA GLY A 388 19.14 13.20 14.38
C GLY A 388 18.14 12.13 14.80
N ILE A 389 18.56 10.87 14.78
CA ILE A 389 17.92 9.78 15.51
C ILE A 389 18.96 9.25 16.50
N GLU A 390 18.62 9.22 17.78
CA GLU A 390 19.42 8.59 18.82
C GLU A 390 18.80 7.27 19.24
N GLN A 391 19.62 6.32 19.70
CA GLN A 391 19.06 5.05 20.18
C GLN A 391 18.22 5.30 21.44
N GLY A 392 16.97 4.82 21.40
CA GLY A 392 16.12 4.74 22.57
C GLY A 392 16.58 3.64 23.53
N PRO A 393 16.08 3.65 24.78
CA PRO A 393 16.31 2.57 25.72
C PRO A 393 15.89 1.22 25.12
N SER A 394 16.59 0.14 25.47
CA SER A 394 16.15 -1.22 25.14
C SER A 394 14.98 -1.58 26.06
N ILE A 395 13.78 -1.60 25.50
CA ILE A 395 12.53 -1.88 26.21
C ILE A 395 12.04 -3.28 25.81
N ASP A 396 11.74 -4.14 26.78
CA ASP A 396 11.29 -5.50 26.51
C ASP A 396 9.82 -5.53 26.08
N TYR A 397 8.93 -4.80 26.77
CA TYR A 397 7.51 -4.68 26.41
C TYR A 397 7.12 -3.20 26.31
N ASP A 398 6.64 -2.78 25.13
CA ASP A 398 6.19 -1.41 24.83
C ASP A 398 5.06 -1.49 23.81
N LEU A 399 3.82 -1.23 24.24
CA LEU A 399 2.67 -1.10 23.37
C LEU A 399 2.33 0.38 23.20
N ALA A 400 2.22 0.78 21.94
CA ALA A 400 1.96 2.15 21.59
C ALA A 400 0.77 2.25 20.66
N ILE A 401 -0.07 3.27 20.84
CA ILE A 401 -1.14 3.58 19.88
C ILE A 401 -0.54 4.44 18.77
N SER A 402 -0.53 3.90 17.56
CA SER A 402 0.05 4.55 16.37
C SER A 402 -0.90 5.58 15.78
N SER A 403 -2.19 5.23 15.65
CA SER A 403 -3.22 6.08 15.09
C SER A 403 -4.63 5.58 15.43
N ILE A 404 -5.62 6.44 15.24
CA ILE A 404 -7.04 6.09 15.21
C ILE A 404 -7.54 6.39 13.80
N GLN A 405 -7.80 5.34 13.02
CA GLN A 405 -8.29 5.42 11.63
C GLN A 405 -9.81 5.25 11.58
N GLY A 406 -10.40 5.38 10.38
CA GLY A 406 -11.85 5.22 10.18
C GLY A 406 -12.68 6.32 10.84
N LEU A 407 -12.03 7.45 11.13
CA LEU A 407 -12.63 8.71 11.58
C LEU A 407 -12.88 9.68 10.41
N ASP A 408 -12.58 9.25 9.18
CA ASP A 408 -12.55 10.09 7.97
C ASP A 408 -13.97 10.40 7.44
N PRO A 409 -14.36 11.69 7.39
CA PRO A 409 -15.70 12.15 6.99
C PRO A 409 -15.84 12.51 5.49
N ASP A 410 -14.97 12.06 4.60
CA ASP A 410 -14.97 12.40 3.15
C ASP A 410 -16.25 12.04 2.35
N ALA A 411 -17.33 11.58 3.00
CA ALA A 411 -18.54 11.07 2.34
C ALA A 411 -19.87 11.71 2.82
N CYS A 412 -19.87 12.90 3.43
CA CYS A 412 -21.08 13.46 4.05
C CYS A 412 -21.75 12.45 5.02
N VAL A 413 -20.91 11.77 5.82
CA VAL A 413 -21.34 10.71 6.72
C VAL A 413 -21.35 11.22 8.15
N SER A 414 -22.46 10.99 8.84
CA SER A 414 -22.59 11.10 10.30
C SER A 414 -22.20 9.81 11.01
N THR A 415 -21.58 8.87 10.29
CA THR A 415 -21.21 7.54 10.79
C THR A 415 -19.72 7.32 10.63
N VAL A 416 -19.10 6.75 11.66
CA VAL A 416 -17.67 6.41 11.68
C VAL A 416 -17.48 4.94 12.02
N ALA A 417 -16.34 4.39 11.62
CA ALA A 417 -15.90 3.04 11.95
C ALA A 417 -14.47 3.07 12.53
N PRO A 418 -14.30 3.48 13.80
CA PRO A 418 -12.98 3.71 14.37
C PRO A 418 -12.14 2.42 14.41
N VAL A 419 -10.89 2.53 13.96
CA VAL A 419 -9.89 1.46 14.02
C VAL A 419 -8.68 1.97 14.76
N VAL A 420 -8.37 1.39 15.93
CA VAL A 420 -7.19 1.76 16.70
C VAL A 420 -6.02 0.91 16.25
N VAL A 421 -4.96 1.53 15.74
CA VAL A 421 -3.73 0.83 15.35
C VAL A 421 -2.81 0.79 16.56
N VAL A 422 -2.39 -0.42 16.94
CA VAL A 422 -1.48 -0.66 18.06
C VAL A 422 -0.19 -1.27 17.52
N THR A 423 0.94 -0.71 17.92
CA THR A 423 2.29 -1.16 17.51
C THR A 423 3.06 -1.68 18.72
N ASN A 424 3.75 -2.81 18.57
CA ASN A 424 4.71 -3.28 19.56
C ASN A 424 6.09 -2.67 19.28
N LEU A 425 6.53 -1.71 20.11
CA LEU A 425 7.87 -1.11 20.02
C LEU A 425 8.90 -1.83 20.90
N GLY A 426 8.45 -2.80 21.71
CA GLY A 426 9.28 -3.60 22.60
C GLY A 426 9.99 -4.74 21.86
N LEU A 427 10.97 -5.36 22.52
CA LEU A 427 11.74 -6.49 21.98
C LEU A 427 11.01 -7.84 22.07
N GLN A 428 10.11 -7.98 23.04
CA GLN A 428 9.36 -9.21 23.29
C GLN A 428 8.04 -9.23 22.53
N THR A 429 7.63 -10.41 22.07
CA THR A 429 6.32 -10.60 21.43
C THR A 429 5.20 -10.39 22.44
N VAL A 430 4.22 -9.55 22.08
CA VAL A 430 2.99 -9.35 22.87
C VAL A 430 1.91 -10.32 22.41
N THR A 431 1.20 -10.94 23.37
CA THR A 431 0.17 -11.96 23.08
C THR A 431 -1.26 -11.56 23.43
N ALA A 432 -1.44 -10.56 24.30
CA ALA A 432 -2.76 -10.03 24.66
C ALA A 432 -2.65 -8.61 25.21
N PHE A 433 -3.65 -7.78 24.91
CA PHE A 433 -3.84 -6.43 25.46
C PHE A 433 -5.30 -6.00 25.34
N ASN A 434 -5.68 -4.93 26.03
CA ASN A 434 -6.98 -4.29 25.87
C ASN A 434 -6.78 -2.89 25.29
N VAL A 435 -7.59 -2.51 24.30
CA VAL A 435 -7.75 -1.12 23.88
C VAL A 435 -9.01 -0.56 24.52
N THR A 436 -8.94 0.63 25.09
CA THR A 436 -10.13 1.37 25.55
C THR A 436 -10.33 2.57 24.64
N LEU A 437 -11.42 2.60 23.88
CA LEU A 437 -11.80 3.73 23.02
C LEU A 437 -12.96 4.51 23.65
N THR A 438 -12.85 5.83 23.69
CA THR A 438 -13.90 6.75 24.12
C THR A 438 -14.12 7.80 23.04
N LEU A 439 -15.35 7.94 22.55
CA LEU A 439 -15.74 9.01 21.65
C LEU A 439 -16.43 10.11 22.47
N ASP A 440 -15.95 11.34 22.35
CA ASP A 440 -16.34 12.51 23.12
C ASP A 440 -16.35 12.24 24.64
N ASN A 441 -17.52 12.41 25.26
CA ASN A 441 -17.76 12.11 26.67
C ASN A 441 -18.63 10.85 26.83
N GLY A 442 -18.62 9.97 25.82
CA GLY A 442 -19.37 8.72 25.80
C GLY A 442 -18.86 7.66 26.79
N LEU A 443 -19.51 6.51 26.81
CA LEU A 443 -19.05 5.37 27.61
C LEU A 443 -17.78 4.75 26.97
N PRO A 444 -16.72 4.50 27.74
CA PRO A 444 -15.53 3.83 27.22
C PRO A 444 -15.85 2.40 26.76
N GLN A 445 -15.42 2.07 25.55
CA GLN A 445 -15.52 0.73 24.96
C GLN A 445 -14.19 -0.01 25.13
N VAL A 446 -14.23 -1.18 25.76
CA VAL A 446 -13.04 -2.03 25.96
C VAL A 446 -13.02 -3.12 24.89
N LEU A 447 -11.97 -3.11 24.07
CA LEU A 447 -11.73 -3.98 22.93
C LEU A 447 -10.56 -4.93 23.26
N PRO A 448 -10.83 -6.19 23.65
CA PRO A 448 -9.78 -7.15 23.94
C PRO A 448 -9.13 -7.64 22.64
N TRP A 449 -7.81 -7.76 22.65
CA TRP A 449 -7.04 -8.35 21.56
C TRP A 449 -6.19 -9.52 22.06
N THR A 450 -6.11 -10.58 21.25
CA THR A 450 -5.20 -11.72 21.48
C THR A 450 -4.55 -12.15 20.17
N GLY A 451 -3.29 -12.56 20.21
CA GLY A 451 -2.54 -12.94 19.00
C GLY A 451 -1.04 -13.09 19.27
N ASN A 452 -0.21 -12.84 18.26
CA ASN A 452 1.24 -12.68 18.41
C ASN A 452 1.66 -11.42 17.66
N LEU A 453 2.07 -10.38 18.39
CA LEU A 453 2.53 -9.11 17.83
C LEU A 453 4.04 -8.99 18.08
N SER A 454 4.85 -9.18 17.05
CA SER A 454 6.31 -9.14 17.16
C SER A 454 6.83 -7.70 17.25
N SER A 455 8.09 -7.53 17.63
CA SER A 455 8.75 -6.22 17.66
C SER A 455 8.67 -5.51 16.30
N GLY A 456 8.16 -4.28 16.30
CA GLY A 456 7.95 -3.43 15.14
C GLY A 456 6.67 -3.72 14.35
N GLU A 457 5.89 -4.74 14.70
CA GLU A 457 4.62 -5.05 14.04
C GLU A 457 3.48 -4.20 14.60
N SER A 458 2.50 -3.92 13.75
CA SER A 458 1.25 -3.24 14.10
C SER A 458 0.05 -4.14 13.87
N VAL A 459 -1.02 -3.91 14.62
CA VAL A 459 -2.32 -4.56 14.43
C VAL A 459 -3.44 -3.53 14.54
N GLU A 460 -4.47 -3.74 13.72
CA GLU A 460 -5.69 -2.96 13.71
C GLU A 460 -6.72 -3.58 14.67
N VAL A 461 -7.22 -2.79 15.61
CA VAL A 461 -8.29 -3.18 16.55
C VAL A 461 -9.54 -2.38 16.20
N GLN A 462 -10.49 -3.05 15.55
CA GLN A 462 -11.74 -2.43 15.13
C GLN A 462 -12.67 -2.22 16.32
N ALA A 463 -13.27 -1.03 16.43
CA ALA A 463 -14.25 -0.72 17.46
C ALA A 463 -15.64 -1.34 17.17
N CYS A 464 -15.88 -1.78 15.95
CA CYS A 464 -17.17 -2.29 15.52
C CYS A 464 -17.04 -3.13 14.24
N GLU A 465 -18.10 -3.83 13.87
CA GLU A 465 -18.18 -4.56 12.60
C GLU A 465 -18.88 -3.72 11.52
N GLY A 466 -18.27 -3.62 10.33
CA GLY A 466 -18.78 -2.88 9.17
C GLY A 466 -18.12 -1.52 8.94
N ASP A 467 -18.29 -0.96 7.73
CA ASP A 467 -17.60 0.26 7.28
C ASP A 467 -18.16 1.57 7.89
N ALA A 468 -19.30 1.52 8.58
CA ALA A 468 -19.98 2.68 9.20
C ALA A 468 -20.97 2.22 10.29
N CYS A 469 -20.53 2.22 11.55
CA CYS A 469 -21.22 1.50 12.63
C CYS A 469 -21.61 2.38 13.82
N ILE A 470 -20.95 3.52 14.02
CA ILE A 470 -21.21 4.45 15.13
C ILE A 470 -21.73 5.75 14.54
N SER A 471 -22.97 6.11 14.86
CA SER A 471 -23.57 7.39 14.47
C SER A 471 -23.22 8.48 15.47
N LEU A 472 -22.70 9.60 14.98
CA LEU A 472 -22.37 10.80 15.72
C LEU A 472 -23.16 11.99 15.16
N ALA A 473 -23.43 12.99 15.99
CA ALA A 473 -24.13 14.19 15.55
C ALA A 473 -23.17 15.17 14.90
N ASP A 474 -23.60 15.91 13.89
CA ASP A 474 -22.74 16.86 13.17
C ASP A 474 -21.95 17.80 14.08
N GLY A 475 -20.70 18.02 13.70
CA GLY A 475 -19.76 18.89 14.39
C GLY A 475 -18.44 18.21 14.73
N THR A 476 -17.64 18.90 15.54
CA THR A 476 -16.33 18.42 15.97
C THR A 476 -16.46 17.41 17.11
N HIS A 477 -15.78 16.27 16.96
CA HIS A 477 -15.68 15.18 17.92
C HIS A 477 -14.23 14.92 18.33
N VAL A 478 -14.07 14.18 19.43
CA VAL A 478 -12.76 13.74 19.93
C VAL A 478 -12.79 12.24 20.20
N ALA A 479 -11.90 11.49 19.54
CA ALA A 479 -11.62 10.10 19.84
C ALA A 479 -10.42 9.99 20.78
N ASN A 480 -10.60 9.32 21.92
CA ASN A 480 -9.58 9.05 22.91
C ASN A 480 -9.37 7.54 23.04
N ALA A 481 -8.19 7.04 22.70
CA ALA A 481 -7.84 5.63 22.82
C ALA A 481 -6.72 5.43 23.83
N THR A 482 -6.80 4.37 24.65
CA THR A 482 -5.72 3.90 25.53
C THR A 482 -5.45 2.41 25.34
N VAL A 483 -4.22 1.95 25.57
CA VAL A 483 -3.85 0.52 25.47
C VAL A 483 -3.22 0.02 26.77
N ASP A 484 -3.72 -1.14 27.23
CA ASP A 484 -3.29 -1.81 28.45
C ASP A 484 -2.79 -3.22 28.14
N LEU A 485 -1.49 -3.45 28.32
CA LEU A 485 -0.85 -4.75 28.14
C LEU A 485 -1.33 -5.79 29.17
N ILE A 486 -1.58 -7.03 28.73
CA ILE A 486 -1.96 -8.13 29.62
C ILE A 486 -0.79 -9.11 29.77
N GLY A 487 -0.45 -9.44 31.01
CA GLY A 487 0.53 -10.49 31.35
C GLY A 487 1.98 -9.99 31.51
N ALA A 488 2.27 -8.74 31.14
CA ALA A 488 3.53 -8.06 31.40
C ALA A 488 3.28 -6.58 31.74
N VAL A 489 4.34 -5.84 32.09
CA VAL A 489 4.26 -4.40 32.34
C VAL A 489 4.78 -3.70 31.09
N ASP A 490 3.97 -2.79 30.57
CA ASP A 490 4.43 -1.83 29.57
C ASP A 490 5.43 -0.87 30.22
N GLU A 491 6.66 -0.85 29.74
CA GLU A 491 7.73 -0.07 30.35
C GLU A 491 7.72 1.40 29.87
N ASN A 492 6.96 1.72 28.82
CA ASN A 492 6.87 3.06 28.23
C ASN A 492 5.43 3.59 28.17
N VAL A 493 4.86 3.91 29.32
CA VAL A 493 3.48 4.40 29.43
C VAL A 493 3.15 5.71 28.69
N SER A 494 4.14 6.38 28.08
CA SER A 494 3.96 7.71 27.47
C SER A 494 3.29 7.69 26.09
N ASN A 495 3.28 6.53 25.43
CA ASN A 495 2.71 6.31 24.10
C ASN A 495 1.45 5.40 24.13
N ASN A 496 0.97 5.06 25.33
CA ASN A 496 -0.18 4.19 25.53
C ASN A 496 -1.52 4.88 25.29
N SER A 497 -1.54 6.18 24.99
CA SER A 497 -2.76 6.95 24.77
C SER A 497 -2.62 7.87 23.56
N LEU A 498 -3.67 7.96 22.75
CA LEU A 498 -3.77 8.91 21.65
C LEU A 498 -5.14 9.59 21.67
N GLU A 499 -5.14 10.91 21.47
CA GLU A 499 -6.33 11.73 21.26
C GLU A 499 -6.34 12.22 19.80
N THR A 500 -7.48 12.16 19.13
CA THR A 500 -7.66 12.64 17.76
C THR A 500 -8.98 13.38 17.64
N SER A 501 -8.95 14.61 17.12
CA SER A 501 -10.17 15.37 16.80
C SER A 501 -10.55 15.16 15.34
N PHE A 502 -11.84 15.02 15.06
CA PHE A 502 -12.41 14.84 13.72
C PHE A 502 -13.75 15.55 13.64
N GLU A 503 -14.30 15.77 12.45
CA GLU A 503 -15.63 16.35 12.28
C GLU A 503 -16.55 15.35 11.61
N THR A 504 -17.83 15.34 11.96
CA THR A 504 -18.87 14.67 11.18
C THR A 504 -19.84 15.68 10.63
N SER A 505 -20.37 15.44 9.43
CA SER A 505 -21.40 16.29 8.85
C SER A 505 -22.38 15.44 8.04
N SER A 506 -23.66 15.63 8.33
CA SER A 506 -24.77 15.12 7.55
C SER A 506 -25.03 16.08 6.39
N GLY A 507 -24.90 15.58 5.17
CA GLY A 507 -25.02 16.40 3.97
C GLY A 507 -25.11 15.57 2.71
N THR A 508 -24.98 16.22 1.57
CA THR A 508 -24.88 15.52 0.28
C THR A 508 -23.74 16.10 -0.53
N GLN A 509 -23.03 15.22 -1.24
CA GLN A 509 -21.99 15.64 -2.17
C GLN A 509 -22.65 16.35 -3.36
N VAL A 510 -22.32 17.63 -3.51
CA VAL A 510 -22.80 18.48 -4.59
C VAL A 510 -21.68 18.64 -5.62
N THR A 511 -22.00 18.45 -6.90
CA THR A 511 -21.08 18.58 -8.02
C THR A 511 -21.46 19.77 -8.87
N TRP A 512 -20.52 20.70 -9.00
CA TRP A 512 -20.57 21.84 -9.91
C TRP A 512 -19.87 21.45 -11.21
N THR A 513 -20.49 21.76 -12.32
CA THR A 513 -19.90 21.60 -13.65
C THR A 513 -20.21 22.83 -14.47
N ILE A 514 -19.19 23.45 -15.06
CA ILE A 514 -19.33 24.60 -15.95
C ILE A 514 -18.56 24.35 -17.25
N LEU A 515 -19.22 24.56 -18.38
CA LEU A 515 -18.59 24.78 -19.68
C LEU A 515 -18.42 26.30 -19.86
N THR A 516 -17.18 26.76 -19.94
CA THR A 516 -16.89 28.17 -20.19
C THR A 516 -17.24 28.59 -21.61
N ASP A 517 -17.48 29.87 -21.80
CA ASP A 517 -17.67 30.51 -23.10
C ASP A 517 -16.33 31.04 -23.65
N ASN A 518 -16.35 32.03 -24.54
CA ASN A 518 -15.11 32.61 -25.09
C ASN A 518 -14.45 33.63 -24.15
N TYR A 519 -15.08 33.98 -23.02
CA TYR A 519 -14.62 34.97 -22.04
C TYR A 519 -14.69 34.41 -20.60
N PRO A 520 -14.01 33.27 -20.36
CA PRO A 520 -14.05 32.56 -19.07
C PRO A 520 -13.61 33.41 -17.86
N GLU A 521 -12.78 34.43 -18.09
CA GLU A 521 -12.24 35.30 -17.05
C GLU A 521 -13.28 36.21 -16.41
N GLU A 522 -14.46 36.33 -17.02
CA GLU A 522 -15.53 37.21 -16.56
C GLU A 522 -16.55 36.46 -15.68
N THR A 523 -16.49 35.12 -15.65
CA THR A 523 -17.42 34.26 -14.92
C THR A 523 -16.89 33.84 -13.55
N THR A 524 -17.64 34.13 -12.49
CA THR A 524 -17.40 33.65 -11.12
C THR A 524 -18.68 33.08 -10.55
N TRP A 525 -18.60 32.26 -9.51
CA TRP A 525 -19.79 31.78 -8.82
C TRP A 525 -19.53 31.56 -7.33
N SER A 526 -20.61 31.56 -6.55
CA SER A 526 -20.59 31.32 -5.12
C SER A 526 -21.89 30.65 -4.67
N VAL A 527 -21.80 29.75 -3.71
CA VAL A 527 -22.93 29.19 -2.97
C VAL A 527 -22.93 29.81 -1.58
N THR A 528 -24.07 30.39 -1.19
CA THR A 528 -24.30 30.95 0.15
C THR A 528 -25.33 30.13 0.91
N ASN A 529 -25.11 29.92 2.21
CA ASN A 529 -26.09 29.27 3.10
C ASN A 529 -27.20 30.25 3.56
N ASP A 530 -28.19 29.75 4.28
CA ASP A 530 -29.29 30.54 4.86
C ASP A 530 -28.85 31.63 5.86
N GLU A 531 -27.63 31.55 6.39
CA GLU A 531 -27.02 32.54 7.28
C GLU A 531 -26.38 33.70 6.52
N GLY A 532 -26.25 33.56 5.19
CA GLY A 532 -25.65 34.54 4.28
C GLY A 532 -24.13 34.36 4.10
N ASP A 533 -23.56 33.28 4.62
CA ASP A 533 -22.14 32.98 4.50
C ASP A 533 -21.84 32.25 3.18
N VAL A 534 -20.77 32.66 2.49
CA VAL A 534 -20.27 31.96 1.29
C VAL A 534 -19.56 30.68 1.72
N VAL A 535 -20.12 29.53 1.37
CA VAL A 535 -19.63 28.20 1.75
C VAL A 535 -18.86 27.50 0.63
N TRP A 536 -19.04 27.95 -0.63
CA TRP A 536 -18.34 27.42 -1.79
C TRP A 536 -18.26 28.50 -2.87
N SER A 537 -17.18 28.56 -3.65
CA SER A 537 -17.05 29.54 -4.74
C SER A 537 -15.96 29.12 -5.73
N GLY A 538 -16.02 29.69 -6.94
CA GLY A 538 -15.06 29.41 -8.00
C GLY A 538 -15.06 30.44 -9.12
N GLY A 539 -14.18 30.21 -10.09
CA GLY A 539 -13.78 31.22 -11.08
C GLY A 539 -12.89 32.33 -10.47
N PRO A 540 -12.42 33.29 -11.28
CA PRO A 540 -12.54 33.34 -12.74
C PRO A 540 -11.76 32.22 -13.43
N TYR A 541 -12.18 31.83 -14.62
CA TYR A 541 -11.58 30.73 -15.38
C TYR A 541 -10.62 31.25 -16.46
N ALA A 542 -9.71 30.41 -16.94
CA ALA A 542 -8.60 30.84 -17.80
C ALA A 542 -8.72 30.40 -19.26
N GLU A 543 -9.37 29.27 -19.54
CA GLU A 543 -9.45 28.68 -20.89
C GLU A 543 -10.89 28.76 -21.42
N ASP A 544 -11.03 29.14 -22.68
CA ASP A 544 -12.31 29.21 -23.39
C ASP A 544 -12.82 27.81 -23.76
N GLU A 545 -14.14 27.69 -23.93
CA GLU A 545 -14.82 26.46 -24.37
C GLU A 545 -14.43 25.19 -23.56
N THR A 546 -14.11 25.34 -22.28
CA THR A 546 -13.52 24.30 -21.43
C THR A 546 -14.47 23.90 -20.32
N THR A 547 -14.63 22.60 -20.10
CA THR A 547 -15.42 22.07 -18.98
C THR A 547 -14.59 21.95 -17.71
N TYR A 548 -15.01 22.64 -16.65
CA TYR A 548 -14.52 22.47 -15.28
C TYR A 548 -15.57 21.73 -14.46
N SER A 549 -15.12 20.87 -13.55
CA SER A 549 -15.99 20.16 -12.63
C SER A 549 -15.31 19.99 -11.27
N GLU A 550 -16.08 20.21 -10.21
CA GLU A 550 -15.63 20.10 -8.83
C GLU A 550 -16.80 19.67 -7.94
N SER A 551 -16.49 19.04 -6.80
CA SER A 551 -17.50 18.56 -5.87
C SER A 551 -17.16 18.96 -4.44
N LEU A 552 -18.17 19.33 -3.66
CA LEU A 552 -18.05 19.68 -2.25
C LEU A 552 -19.19 19.03 -1.46
N CYS A 553 -18.93 18.56 -0.24
CA CYS A 553 -19.99 18.17 0.69
C CYS A 553 -20.68 19.42 1.24
N LEU A 554 -21.97 19.58 0.96
CA LEU A 554 -22.79 20.62 1.58
C LEU A 554 -23.73 19.99 2.61
N PRO A 555 -23.77 20.49 3.86
CA PRO A 555 -24.74 20.06 4.87
C PRO A 555 -26.19 20.10 4.37
N PHE A 556 -27.08 19.35 5.00
CA PHE A 556 -28.51 19.51 4.71
C PHE A 556 -28.99 20.92 5.12
N GLY A 557 -29.66 21.60 4.21
CA GLY A 557 -29.99 23.02 4.35
C GLY A 557 -30.36 23.66 3.02
N CYS A 558 -30.80 24.91 3.06
CA CYS A 558 -31.06 25.69 1.86
C CYS A 558 -29.89 26.61 1.55
N TYR A 559 -29.67 26.80 0.25
CA TYR A 559 -28.53 27.50 -0.32
C TYR A 559 -28.97 28.33 -1.52
N SER A 560 -28.22 29.39 -1.80
CA SER A 560 -28.35 30.18 -3.02
C SER A 560 -27.05 30.08 -3.83
N LEU A 561 -27.15 29.56 -5.04
CA LEU A 561 -26.09 29.63 -6.04
C LEU A 561 -26.20 30.95 -6.79
N ILE A 562 -25.12 31.74 -6.76
CA ILE A 562 -24.99 32.98 -7.52
C ILE A 562 -23.87 32.78 -8.53
N VAL A 563 -24.16 32.94 -9.82
CA VAL A 563 -23.18 32.92 -10.91
C VAL A 563 -23.15 34.31 -11.53
N VAL A 564 -21.98 34.95 -11.52
CA VAL A 564 -21.77 36.32 -11.95
C VAL A 564 -20.91 36.33 -13.20
N ASP A 565 -21.43 36.95 -14.26
CA ASP A 565 -20.64 37.42 -15.39
C ASP A 565 -20.41 38.93 -15.24
N SER A 566 -19.14 39.32 -15.05
CA SER A 566 -18.76 40.69 -14.76
C SER A 566 -19.00 41.67 -15.92
N TYR A 567 -19.00 41.21 -17.18
CA TYR A 567 -19.19 42.06 -18.36
C TYR A 567 -20.67 42.31 -18.65
N GLY A 568 -21.52 41.30 -18.43
CA GLY A 568 -22.96 41.40 -18.43
C GLY A 568 -23.66 40.88 -19.69
N ASP A 569 -22.93 40.18 -20.55
CA ASP A 569 -23.44 39.52 -21.76
C ASP A 569 -23.81 38.05 -21.53
N GLY A 570 -23.49 37.48 -20.37
CA GLY A 570 -23.81 36.10 -20.00
C GLY A 570 -22.84 35.09 -20.62
N ILE A 571 -22.99 33.81 -20.27
CA ILE A 571 -22.08 32.75 -20.76
C ILE A 571 -22.60 32.01 -22.00
N CYS A 572 -23.78 32.36 -22.50
CA CYS A 572 -24.40 31.81 -23.71
C CYS A 572 -25.28 32.89 -24.37
N CYS A 573 -25.57 32.91 -25.66
CA CYS A 573 -25.19 31.99 -26.74
C CYS A 573 -24.84 32.79 -28.01
N GLY A 574 -24.04 32.21 -28.91
CA GLY A 574 -23.83 32.77 -30.25
C GLY A 574 -22.44 33.37 -30.48
N GLN A 575 -22.31 34.70 -30.58
CA GLN A 575 -21.03 35.33 -30.99
C GLN A 575 -19.91 35.21 -29.94
N TYR A 576 -20.27 34.93 -28.68
CA TYR A 576 -19.39 35.00 -27.51
C TYR A 576 -19.16 33.64 -26.82
N GLY A 577 -19.67 32.55 -27.39
CA GLY A 577 -19.50 31.17 -26.88
C GLY A 577 -20.83 30.51 -26.55
N ASP A 578 -20.80 29.18 -26.34
CA ASP A 578 -21.96 28.35 -25.97
C ASP A 578 -21.73 27.70 -24.59
N GLY A 579 -21.39 28.51 -23.59
CA GLY A 579 -21.17 28.08 -22.21
C GLY A 579 -22.46 27.67 -21.50
N ASN A 580 -22.33 26.90 -20.43
CA ASN A 580 -23.43 26.55 -19.52
C ASN A 580 -22.89 26.03 -18.19
N TYR A 581 -23.72 25.97 -17.15
CA TYR A 581 -23.40 25.27 -15.93
C TYR A 581 -24.53 24.35 -15.47
N THR A 582 -24.14 23.38 -14.64
CA THR A 582 -25.04 22.51 -13.88
C THR A 582 -24.49 22.31 -12.47
N LEU A 583 -25.41 22.23 -11.51
CA LEU A 583 -25.14 21.87 -10.13
C LEU A 583 -26.00 20.63 -9.82
N THR A 584 -25.39 19.55 -9.37
CA THR A 584 -26.07 18.26 -9.14
C THR A 584 -25.75 17.67 -7.78
N ALA A 585 -26.69 16.92 -7.19
CA ALA A 585 -26.48 16.16 -5.96
C ALA A 585 -27.08 14.76 -6.13
N GLY A 586 -26.29 13.70 -5.89
CA GLY A 586 -26.78 12.32 -6.06
C GLY A 586 -27.33 11.99 -7.47
N GLY A 587 -26.93 12.75 -8.49
CA GLY A 587 -27.45 12.65 -9.86
C GLY A 587 -28.74 13.46 -10.13
N GLU A 588 -29.32 14.11 -9.12
CA GLU A 588 -30.41 15.07 -9.28
C GLU A 588 -29.85 16.46 -9.66
N LEU A 589 -30.54 17.15 -10.58
CA LEU A 589 -30.18 18.50 -11.00
C LEU A 589 -30.75 19.53 -10.00
N LEU A 590 -29.87 20.24 -9.30
CA LEU A 590 -30.24 21.28 -8.35
C LEU A 590 -30.38 22.65 -9.00
N ALA A 591 -29.44 22.99 -9.89
CA ALA A 591 -29.46 24.24 -10.64
C ALA A 591 -28.80 24.05 -12.01
N SER A 592 -29.23 24.83 -12.99
CA SER A 592 -28.58 24.91 -14.29
C SER A 592 -28.81 26.29 -14.89
N GLY A 593 -27.86 26.75 -15.69
CA GLY A 593 -28.02 27.97 -16.45
C GLY A 593 -27.19 27.92 -17.72
N ASP A 594 -27.71 28.57 -18.75
CA ASP A 594 -27.03 28.85 -20.01
C ASP A 594 -27.21 30.33 -20.40
N ASP A 595 -28.45 30.82 -20.48
CA ASP A 595 -28.80 32.15 -21.00
C ASP A 595 -29.23 33.13 -19.90
N TRP A 596 -28.27 33.85 -19.31
CA TRP A 596 -28.54 34.99 -18.42
C TRP A 596 -27.58 36.16 -18.70
N GLY A 597 -28.13 37.27 -19.16
CA GLY A 597 -27.37 38.42 -19.62
C GLY A 597 -28.23 39.26 -20.55
N ASN A 598 -27.67 40.30 -21.16
CA ASN A 598 -28.28 40.87 -22.36
C ASN A 598 -27.26 40.92 -23.48
N ASP A 599 -27.68 40.62 -24.71
CA ASP A 599 -26.85 40.57 -25.93
C ASP A 599 -26.00 41.83 -26.23
N ASN A 600 -26.12 42.89 -25.41
CA ASN A 600 -25.45 44.18 -25.56
C ASN A 600 -24.51 44.55 -24.39
N GLY A 601 -24.27 43.68 -23.39
CA GLY A 601 -23.39 43.98 -22.24
C GLY A 601 -23.78 45.23 -21.44
N SER A 602 -25.07 45.58 -21.46
CA SER A 602 -25.57 46.87 -20.96
C SER A 602 -25.87 46.90 -19.47
N THR A 603 -25.65 45.78 -18.77
CA THR A 603 -25.75 45.61 -17.32
C THR A 603 -24.49 44.93 -16.79
N PRO A 604 -23.45 45.68 -16.38
CA PRO A 604 -22.26 45.10 -15.75
C PRO A 604 -22.64 44.23 -14.56
N ASN A 605 -21.97 43.09 -14.37
CA ASN A 605 -22.29 42.06 -13.37
C ASN A 605 -23.69 41.44 -13.59
N ALA A 606 -23.91 40.79 -14.73
CA ALA A 606 -25.09 39.95 -14.90
C ALA A 606 -25.03 38.75 -13.95
N THR A 607 -26.12 38.46 -13.25
CA THR A 607 -26.16 37.42 -12.22
C THR A 607 -27.27 36.40 -12.48
N SER A 608 -26.92 35.13 -12.45
CA SER A 608 -27.86 34.01 -12.31
C SER A 608 -27.94 33.63 -10.84
N GLU A 609 -29.14 33.62 -10.27
CA GLU A 609 -29.37 33.25 -8.88
C GLU A 609 -30.35 32.08 -8.86
N ASN A 610 -29.95 30.98 -8.20
CA ASN A 610 -30.77 29.79 -8.05
C ASN A 610 -30.74 29.34 -6.60
N ASP A 611 -31.91 29.31 -5.98
CA ASP A 611 -32.08 28.74 -4.65
C ASP A 611 -32.31 27.22 -4.76
N PHE A 612 -31.59 26.44 -3.96
CA PHE A 612 -31.76 24.99 -3.86
C PHE A 612 -31.70 24.56 -2.40
N CYS A 613 -32.35 23.44 -2.06
CA CYS A 613 -32.26 22.85 -0.74
C CYS A 613 -31.80 21.40 -0.85
N LEU A 614 -30.95 21.01 0.09
CA LEU A 614 -30.52 19.63 0.28
C LEU A 614 -31.33 19.07 1.43
N GLU A 615 -32.19 18.10 1.14
CA GLU A 615 -33.01 17.43 2.14
C GLU A 615 -32.37 16.10 2.55
N ALA A 616 -32.44 15.78 3.84
CA ALA A 616 -32.02 14.49 4.33
C ALA A 616 -32.92 13.39 3.75
N PRO A 617 -32.36 12.25 3.28
CA PRO A 617 -33.17 11.16 2.78
C PRO A 617 -34.11 10.60 3.87
N GLU A 618 -35.38 10.41 3.55
CA GLU A 618 -36.33 9.70 4.42
C GLU A 618 -35.97 8.21 4.46
N VAL A 619 -35.48 7.73 5.61
CA VAL A 619 -35.19 6.32 5.83
C VAL A 619 -36.38 5.72 6.57
N LEU A 620 -37.10 4.82 5.89
CA LEU A 620 -38.21 4.08 6.46
C LEU A 620 -37.70 2.95 7.38
N GLY A 621 -38.24 2.84 8.57
CA GLY A 621 -37.96 1.74 9.49
C GLY A 621 -38.51 2.02 10.88
N CYS A 622 -38.38 1.07 11.80
CA CYS A 622 -38.85 1.28 13.17
C CYS A 622 -38.03 2.37 13.88
N THR A 623 -38.70 3.42 14.35
CA THR A 623 -38.07 4.53 15.10
C THR A 623 -38.17 4.38 16.61
N ASP A 624 -38.79 3.31 17.13
CA ASP A 624 -38.92 3.05 18.56
C ASP A 624 -37.65 2.34 19.10
N PRO A 625 -36.83 2.99 19.95
CA PRO A 625 -35.60 2.40 20.49
C PRO A 625 -35.84 1.16 21.37
N ALA A 626 -37.09 0.88 21.75
CA ALA A 626 -37.46 -0.29 22.55
C ALA A 626 -37.91 -1.49 21.69
N ALA A 627 -37.84 -1.41 20.36
CA ALA A 627 -38.20 -2.48 19.45
C ALA A 627 -36.95 -3.27 18.98
N ASP A 628 -37.09 -4.58 18.79
CA ASP A 628 -36.02 -5.49 18.34
C ASP A 628 -35.44 -5.10 16.97
N ASN A 629 -36.29 -4.55 16.10
CA ASN A 629 -35.92 -4.10 14.77
C ASN A 629 -35.79 -2.57 14.68
N PHE A 630 -35.49 -1.90 15.80
CA PHE A 630 -35.13 -0.49 15.81
C PHE A 630 -34.04 -0.24 14.77
N ASN A 631 -34.34 0.64 13.82
CA ASN A 631 -33.38 1.07 12.82
C ASN A 631 -32.85 2.45 13.25
N PRO A 632 -31.63 2.57 13.77
CA PRO A 632 -31.07 3.85 14.19
C PRO A 632 -30.92 4.87 13.05
N ALA A 633 -30.94 4.41 11.79
CA ALA A 633 -30.94 5.29 10.62
C ALA A 633 -32.35 5.72 10.19
N ALA A 634 -33.43 5.13 10.72
CA ALA A 634 -34.80 5.45 10.32
C ALA A 634 -35.22 6.84 10.80
N THR A 635 -35.62 7.70 9.87
CA THR A 635 -36.14 9.04 10.13
C THR A 635 -37.68 9.09 10.11
N VAL A 636 -38.33 8.03 9.60
CA VAL A 636 -39.79 7.90 9.50
C VAL A 636 -40.22 6.49 9.92
N ASP A 637 -41.12 6.41 10.90
CA ASP A 637 -41.73 5.14 11.34
C ASP A 637 -42.62 4.56 10.23
N ASP A 638 -42.26 3.38 9.73
CA ASP A 638 -43.01 2.66 8.71
C ASP A 638 -44.02 1.65 9.30
N GLY A 639 -44.15 1.61 10.63
CA GLY A 639 -45.01 0.70 11.36
C GLY A 639 -44.47 -0.73 11.46
N SER A 640 -43.19 -0.94 11.14
CA SER A 640 -42.54 -2.25 11.25
C SER A 640 -42.11 -2.63 12.67
N CYS A 641 -42.23 -1.75 13.66
CA CYS A 641 -41.73 -2.00 15.03
C CYS A 641 -42.23 -3.32 15.65
N VAL A 642 -41.27 -4.17 16.00
CA VAL A 642 -41.46 -5.42 16.73
C VAL A 642 -41.16 -5.15 18.20
N ILE A 643 -42.20 -5.02 19.01
CA ILE A 643 -42.07 -4.84 20.46
C ILE A 643 -41.72 -6.19 21.09
N GLU A 644 -40.66 -6.21 21.90
CA GLU A 644 -40.26 -7.38 22.69
C GLU A 644 -41.38 -7.79 23.66
N VAL A 645 -41.86 -9.01 23.50
CA VAL A 645 -42.69 -9.74 24.46
C VAL A 645 -41.80 -10.83 25.05
N LEU A 646 -41.28 -10.54 26.24
CA LEU A 646 -40.38 -11.41 26.98
C LEU A 646 -41.13 -12.61 27.56
N GLY A 647 -40.63 -13.81 27.30
CA GLY A 647 -41.10 -15.06 27.88
C GLY A 647 -40.46 -16.26 27.19
N CYS A 648 -40.66 -17.47 27.72
CA CYS A 648 -40.03 -18.64 27.14
C CYS A 648 -40.60 -18.97 25.75
N THR A 649 -39.75 -18.94 24.71
CA THR A 649 -40.16 -19.16 23.32
C THR A 649 -40.03 -20.61 22.85
N ASP A 650 -39.46 -21.51 23.68
CA ASP A 650 -39.30 -22.92 23.33
C ASP A 650 -40.60 -23.70 23.62
N PRO A 651 -41.30 -24.24 22.60
CA PRO A 651 -42.54 -24.99 22.77
C PRO A 651 -42.40 -26.28 23.60
N ASN A 652 -41.17 -26.72 23.89
CA ASN A 652 -40.89 -27.90 24.72
C ASN A 652 -40.56 -27.56 26.18
N ALA A 653 -40.50 -26.28 26.54
CA ALA A 653 -40.28 -25.85 27.91
C ALA A 653 -41.59 -25.89 28.74
N CYS A 654 -41.45 -26.15 30.04
CA CYS A 654 -42.54 -26.23 31.00
C CYS A 654 -43.29 -24.90 31.20
N ASN A 655 -42.65 -23.77 30.88
CA ASN A 655 -43.24 -22.43 30.98
C ASN A 655 -43.28 -21.70 29.62
N PHE A 656 -43.41 -22.45 28.51
CA PHE A 656 -43.60 -21.87 27.17
C PHE A 656 -44.74 -20.85 27.14
N ASP A 657 -44.46 -19.67 26.56
CA ASP A 657 -45.43 -18.61 26.30
C ASP A 657 -45.59 -18.41 24.80
N ALA A 658 -46.81 -18.62 24.29
CA ALA A 658 -47.12 -18.50 22.88
C ALA A 658 -47.22 -17.04 22.39
N GLU A 659 -47.26 -16.07 23.30
CA GLU A 659 -47.27 -14.63 23.00
C GLU A 659 -45.85 -14.03 23.03
N ALA A 660 -44.86 -14.75 23.57
CA ALA A 660 -43.47 -14.32 23.61
C ALA A 660 -42.81 -14.42 22.23
N ASN A 661 -42.09 -13.37 21.83
CA ASN A 661 -41.27 -13.33 20.62
C ASN A 661 -39.76 -13.27 20.92
N THR A 662 -39.39 -13.05 22.19
CA THR A 662 -38.00 -12.93 22.64
C THR A 662 -37.82 -13.74 23.93
N ASP A 663 -36.89 -14.71 23.91
CA ASP A 663 -36.60 -15.58 25.07
C ASP A 663 -35.89 -14.77 26.16
N ASP A 664 -36.49 -14.71 27.35
CA ASP A 664 -35.95 -14.01 28.51
C ASP A 664 -35.04 -14.89 29.38
N GLY A 665 -34.74 -16.11 28.91
CA GLY A 665 -33.91 -17.08 29.61
C GLY A 665 -34.62 -17.73 30.80
N THR A 666 -35.94 -17.53 30.93
CA THR A 666 -36.73 -18.16 31.98
C THR A 666 -37.22 -19.55 31.61
N CYS A 667 -36.93 -20.07 30.42
CA CYS A 667 -37.30 -21.42 30.01
C CYS A 667 -36.84 -22.48 31.04
N THR A 668 -37.81 -23.15 31.64
CA THR A 668 -37.63 -24.27 32.56
C THR A 668 -37.99 -25.55 31.82
N PHE A 669 -37.11 -26.55 31.92
CA PHE A 669 -37.31 -27.86 31.31
C PHE A 669 -37.46 -28.91 32.43
N PRO A 670 -38.06 -30.08 32.14
CA PRO A 670 -38.12 -31.16 33.11
C PRO A 670 -36.70 -31.56 33.56
N ASP A 671 -36.49 -31.71 34.87
CA ASP A 671 -35.19 -32.11 35.40
C ASP A 671 -34.82 -33.53 34.93
N SER A 672 -33.64 -33.68 34.33
CA SER A 672 -33.04 -34.97 34.01
C SER A 672 -31.81 -35.21 34.88
N PHE A 673 -31.80 -36.28 35.67
CA PHE A 673 -30.71 -36.61 36.60
C PHE A 673 -29.92 -37.82 36.08
N VAL A 674 -28.62 -37.68 35.88
CA VAL A 674 -27.73 -38.80 35.51
C VAL A 674 -27.29 -39.51 36.79
N THR A 675 -27.66 -40.78 36.93
CA THR A 675 -27.18 -41.67 38.00
C THR A 675 -26.12 -42.62 37.44
N SER A 676 -25.50 -43.41 38.32
CA SER A 676 -24.61 -44.50 37.91
C SER A 676 -25.31 -45.62 37.12
N CYS A 677 -26.64 -45.61 37.07
CA CYS A 677 -27.48 -46.65 36.49
C CYS A 677 -28.18 -46.20 35.18
N GLY A 678 -28.26 -44.89 34.90
CA GLY A 678 -28.89 -44.35 33.70
C GLY A 678 -29.22 -42.85 33.80
N THR A 679 -29.88 -42.30 32.77
CA THR A 679 -30.38 -40.92 32.79
C THR A 679 -31.87 -40.92 33.09
N CYS A 680 -32.24 -40.41 34.26
CA CYS A 680 -33.61 -40.34 34.72
C CYS A 680 -34.36 -39.18 34.05
N THR A 681 -35.50 -39.46 33.40
CA THR A 681 -36.35 -38.43 32.79
C THR A 681 -37.68 -38.33 33.53
N TYR A 682 -37.95 -37.14 34.08
CA TYR A 682 -39.23 -36.78 34.71
C TYR A 682 -40.01 -35.83 33.80
N ASP A 683 -41.32 -35.67 34.03
CA ASP A 683 -42.11 -34.61 33.41
C ASP A 683 -42.00 -33.26 34.16
N CYS A 684 -42.62 -32.21 33.62
CA CYS A 684 -42.62 -30.86 34.19
C CYS A 684 -43.24 -30.74 35.59
N GLU A 685 -43.94 -31.79 36.06
CA GLU A 685 -44.51 -31.86 37.41
C GLU A 685 -43.66 -32.74 38.35
N GLY A 686 -42.51 -33.24 37.88
CA GLY A 686 -41.61 -34.12 38.61
C GLY A 686 -42.10 -35.57 38.68
N THR A 687 -43.03 -35.96 37.82
CA THR A 687 -43.59 -37.31 37.77
C THR A 687 -42.78 -38.20 36.84
N CYS A 688 -42.51 -39.42 37.30
CA CYS A 688 -41.84 -40.43 36.50
C CYS A 688 -42.72 -40.89 35.32
N LEU A 689 -42.18 -40.90 34.11
CA LEU A 689 -42.93 -41.24 32.89
C LEU A 689 -43.01 -42.75 32.60
N ALA A 690 -42.17 -43.57 33.25
CA ALA A 690 -42.19 -45.03 33.17
C ALA A 690 -41.64 -45.65 34.48
N ASP A 691 -42.52 -46.27 35.25
CA ASP A 691 -42.27 -47.01 36.50
C ASP A 691 -43.13 -48.27 36.45
N VAL A 692 -42.53 -49.38 35.99
CA VAL A 692 -43.21 -50.63 35.64
C VAL A 692 -43.54 -51.46 36.89
N ASP A 693 -42.72 -51.40 37.93
CA ASP A 693 -42.91 -52.21 39.14
C ASP A 693 -43.56 -51.43 40.31
N GLY A 694 -43.65 -50.10 40.19
CA GLY A 694 -44.40 -49.21 41.06
C GLY A 694 -43.69 -48.86 42.36
N ASP A 695 -42.36 -49.03 42.43
CA ASP A 695 -41.57 -48.76 43.62
C ASP A 695 -41.21 -47.27 43.82
N GLY A 696 -41.50 -46.44 42.81
CA GLY A 696 -41.29 -45.00 42.81
C GLY A 696 -39.95 -44.55 42.22
N ILE A 697 -39.17 -45.45 41.62
CA ILE A 697 -37.98 -45.18 40.82
C ILE A 697 -38.35 -45.37 39.34
N CYS A 698 -37.87 -44.51 38.44
CA CYS A 698 -38.12 -44.72 37.01
C CYS A 698 -37.34 -45.92 36.47
N ASP A 699 -37.92 -46.66 35.54
CA ASP A 699 -37.29 -47.83 34.89
C ASP A 699 -35.89 -47.51 34.35
N ASP A 700 -35.72 -46.32 33.75
CA ASP A 700 -34.44 -45.83 33.21
C ASP A 700 -33.39 -45.47 34.30
N CYS A 701 -33.75 -45.60 35.58
CA CYS A 701 -32.93 -45.36 36.76
C CYS A 701 -32.66 -46.64 37.59
N GLU A 702 -33.17 -47.80 37.17
CA GLU A 702 -33.02 -49.05 37.91
C GLU A 702 -31.65 -49.70 37.67
N CYS A 703 -31.00 -50.15 38.75
CA CYS A 703 -29.76 -50.93 38.69
C CYS A 703 -30.04 -52.40 39.01
N PRO A 704 -29.97 -53.32 38.02
CA PRO A 704 -30.09 -54.75 38.27
C PRO A 704 -28.80 -55.31 38.88
N GLY A 705 -28.90 -55.93 40.06
CA GLY A 705 -27.74 -56.51 40.75
C GLY A 705 -28.13 -57.38 41.95
N CYS A 706 -27.16 -58.15 42.47
CA CYS A 706 -27.44 -59.06 43.58
C CYS A 706 -27.65 -58.27 44.89
N GLN A 707 -28.87 -58.31 45.43
CA GLN A 707 -29.23 -57.62 46.68
C GLN A 707 -28.99 -58.46 47.95
N ASP A 708 -28.49 -59.70 47.81
CA ASP A 708 -28.19 -60.57 48.96
C ASP A 708 -26.79 -60.30 49.51
N VAL A 709 -26.72 -59.71 50.71
CA VAL A 709 -25.48 -59.40 51.44
C VAL A 709 -24.56 -60.59 51.69
N SER A 710 -25.06 -61.82 51.55
CA SER A 710 -24.29 -63.06 51.73
C SER A 710 -23.67 -63.61 50.44
N ALA A 711 -24.00 -63.02 49.28
CA ALA A 711 -23.42 -63.37 48.00
C ALA A 711 -22.07 -62.67 47.78
N CYS A 712 -21.17 -63.32 47.05
CA CYS A 712 -19.86 -62.77 46.71
C CYS A 712 -19.93 -61.57 45.75
N ASN A 713 -21.04 -61.40 45.02
CA ASN A 713 -21.30 -60.26 44.13
C ASN A 713 -22.40 -59.33 44.63
N PHE A 714 -22.61 -59.25 45.95
CA PHE A 714 -23.53 -58.29 46.53
C PHE A 714 -23.24 -56.86 46.05
N ASP A 715 -24.27 -56.19 45.53
CA ASP A 715 -24.22 -54.80 45.12
C ASP A 715 -25.21 -53.97 45.95
N ALA A 716 -24.67 -53.10 46.80
CA ALA A 716 -25.46 -52.23 47.67
C ALA A 716 -26.21 -51.11 46.91
N THR A 717 -25.94 -50.96 45.60
CA THR A 717 -26.59 -49.97 44.72
C THR A 717 -27.65 -50.57 43.81
N ALA A 718 -27.84 -51.90 43.86
CA ALA A 718 -28.89 -52.59 43.10
C ALA A 718 -30.28 -52.20 43.62
N THR A 719 -31.11 -51.64 42.75
CA THR A 719 -32.52 -51.36 43.02
C THR A 719 -33.44 -52.46 42.50
N ASP A 720 -32.96 -53.29 41.56
CA ASP A 720 -33.72 -54.40 40.95
C ASP A 720 -32.96 -55.75 41.11
N PRO A 721 -33.63 -56.91 41.31
CA PRO A 721 -32.95 -58.14 41.69
C PRO A 721 -32.24 -58.81 40.48
N GLY A 722 -30.92 -58.91 40.57
CA GLY A 722 -30.04 -59.65 39.65
C GLY A 722 -29.55 -61.00 40.21
N GLU A 723 -28.75 -61.73 39.43
CA GLU A 723 -28.21 -63.04 39.85
C GLU A 723 -27.13 -62.93 40.93
N CYS A 724 -27.21 -63.80 41.95
CA CYS A 724 -26.27 -63.90 43.08
C CYS A 724 -25.42 -65.18 43.01
N PHE A 725 -24.12 -65.09 43.30
CA PHE A 725 -23.26 -66.28 43.47
C PHE A 725 -22.57 -66.31 44.85
N TYR A 726 -22.25 -67.51 45.32
CA TYR A 726 -21.77 -67.79 46.69
C TYR A 726 -20.46 -68.60 46.65
N PRO A 727 -19.65 -68.60 47.73
CA PRO A 727 -18.39 -69.35 47.76
C PRO A 727 -18.60 -70.86 47.95
N ASP A 728 -17.65 -71.66 47.47
CA ASP A 728 -17.64 -73.12 47.65
C ASP A 728 -17.28 -73.50 49.11
N PRO A 729 -17.81 -74.61 49.67
CA PRO A 729 -17.51 -75.05 51.04
C PRO A 729 -15.99 -75.23 51.29
N GLY A 730 -15.47 -74.67 52.39
CA GLY A 730 -14.04 -74.69 52.75
C GLY A 730 -13.20 -73.55 52.14
N PHE A 731 -13.81 -72.69 51.31
CA PHE A 731 -13.17 -71.55 50.67
C PHE A 731 -13.96 -70.26 50.93
N ASN A 732 -13.28 -69.12 50.91
CA ASN A 732 -13.94 -67.81 50.88
C ASN A 732 -14.23 -67.36 49.42
N CYS A 733 -14.83 -66.17 49.25
CA CYS A 733 -15.21 -65.63 47.94
C CYS A 733 -14.05 -65.34 46.97
N ASP A 734 -12.79 -65.39 47.41
CA ASP A 734 -11.61 -65.25 46.54
C ASP A 734 -10.93 -66.59 46.21
N GLY A 735 -11.48 -67.70 46.70
CA GLY A 735 -10.98 -69.05 46.43
C GLY A 735 -9.78 -69.47 47.29
N THR A 736 -9.51 -68.79 48.41
CA THR A 736 -8.48 -69.21 49.37
C THR A 736 -9.01 -70.22 50.38
N SER A 737 -8.22 -71.28 50.63
CA SER A 737 -8.55 -72.35 51.58
C SER A 737 -8.49 -71.82 53.01
N LEU A 738 -9.49 -72.15 53.82
CA LEU A 738 -9.58 -71.74 55.22
C LEU A 738 -8.71 -72.57 56.17
N CYS A 739 -8.06 -73.66 55.70
CA CYS A 739 -7.29 -74.60 56.53
C CYS A 739 -6.04 -75.15 55.80
N PRO A 740 -4.90 -74.45 55.83
CA PRO A 740 -3.66 -74.86 55.16
C PRO A 740 -3.04 -76.17 55.69
N GLU A 741 -3.31 -76.51 56.95
CA GLU A 741 -2.73 -77.67 57.65
C GLU A 741 -3.37 -79.03 57.26
N ASP A 742 -4.53 -79.03 56.58
CA ASP A 742 -5.16 -80.25 56.02
C ASP A 742 -4.55 -80.59 54.64
N LEU A 743 -3.34 -81.16 54.70
CA LEU A 743 -2.54 -81.45 53.51
C LEU A 743 -3.13 -82.57 52.64
N ASN A 744 -3.99 -83.43 53.19
CA ASN A 744 -4.62 -84.49 52.43
C ASN A 744 -6.06 -84.15 51.96
N GLY A 745 -6.59 -82.99 52.37
CA GLY A 745 -7.83 -82.41 51.89
C GLY A 745 -9.08 -83.19 52.33
N ASN A 746 -9.04 -83.83 53.50
CA ASN A 746 -10.15 -84.63 54.01
C ASN A 746 -11.08 -83.86 54.97
N GLY A 747 -10.80 -82.58 55.21
CA GLY A 747 -11.51 -81.68 56.11
C GLY A 747 -11.00 -81.71 57.55
N PHE A 748 -9.97 -82.48 57.88
CA PHE A 748 -9.43 -82.61 59.24
C PHE A 748 -7.91 -82.64 59.25
N VAL A 749 -7.31 -81.91 60.20
CA VAL A 749 -5.87 -82.01 60.47
C VAL A 749 -5.62 -83.21 61.37
N ASP A 750 -5.23 -84.35 60.80
CA ASP A 750 -5.11 -85.61 61.53
C ASP A 750 -3.75 -86.33 61.33
N VAL A 751 -3.68 -87.60 61.76
CA VAL A 751 -2.42 -88.37 61.66
C VAL A 751 -1.94 -88.47 60.22
N GLY A 752 -2.85 -88.48 59.25
CA GLY A 752 -2.55 -88.45 57.83
C GLY A 752 -1.69 -87.26 57.46
N ASP A 753 -2.04 -86.06 57.92
CA ASP A 753 -1.33 -84.82 57.61
C ASP A 753 0.02 -84.74 58.33
N VAL A 754 0.09 -85.21 59.59
CA VAL A 754 1.37 -85.34 60.32
C VAL A 754 2.33 -86.25 59.56
N LEU A 755 1.84 -87.36 59.00
CA LEU A 755 2.68 -88.28 58.24
C LEU A 755 3.16 -87.66 56.93
N LEU A 756 2.37 -86.79 56.30
CA LEU A 756 2.76 -86.08 55.08
C LEU A 756 3.87 -85.06 55.36
N VAL A 757 3.74 -84.21 56.38
CA VAL A 757 4.82 -83.29 56.80
C VAL A 757 6.09 -84.06 57.18
N LEU A 758 5.96 -85.15 57.94
CA LEU A 758 7.13 -85.96 58.32
C LEU A 758 7.78 -86.67 57.13
N SER A 759 7.02 -86.99 56.09
CA SER A 759 7.57 -87.65 54.89
C SER A 759 8.47 -86.72 54.07
N GLU A 760 8.21 -85.41 54.14
CA GLU A 760 9.01 -84.37 53.47
C GLU A 760 9.96 -83.64 54.44
N PHE A 761 10.10 -84.11 55.69
CA PHE A 761 10.92 -83.43 56.69
C PHE A 761 12.38 -83.29 56.25
N GLY A 762 12.86 -82.04 56.19
CA GLY A 762 14.17 -81.66 55.67
C GLY A 762 14.18 -81.35 54.16
N CYS A 763 13.02 -81.29 53.50
CA CYS A 763 12.88 -80.77 52.14
C CYS A 763 13.22 -79.28 52.09
N THR A 764 13.92 -78.83 51.04
CA THR A 764 14.38 -77.44 50.90
C THR A 764 14.04 -76.78 49.56
N VAL A 765 13.31 -77.46 48.68
CA VAL A 765 12.87 -76.94 47.37
C VAL A 765 11.58 -77.65 46.96
N ASP A 766 10.58 -76.87 46.52
CA ASP A 766 9.25 -77.33 46.04
C ASP A 766 8.53 -78.27 47.02
N CYS A 767 8.59 -77.96 48.31
CA CYS A 767 8.01 -78.79 49.35
C CYS A 767 6.50 -78.54 49.44
N THR A 768 5.71 -79.62 49.36
CA THR A 768 4.25 -79.52 49.36
C THR A 768 3.67 -79.52 50.77
N ALA A 769 4.48 -79.95 51.74
CA ALA A 769 4.13 -79.98 53.16
C ALA A 769 4.76 -78.83 53.98
N ASP A 770 5.16 -77.74 53.32
CA ASP A 770 5.60 -76.48 53.95
C ASP A 770 4.37 -75.67 54.34
N VAL A 771 3.93 -75.88 55.57
CA VAL A 771 2.69 -75.31 56.09
C VAL A 771 2.91 -73.88 56.59
N THR A 772 4.15 -73.54 56.97
CA THR A 772 4.51 -72.20 57.42
C THR A 772 4.78 -71.24 56.26
N GLY A 773 5.00 -71.77 55.05
CA GLY A 773 5.23 -71.01 53.82
C GLY A 773 6.62 -70.38 53.74
N ASP A 774 7.60 -70.90 54.50
CA ASP A 774 8.95 -70.36 54.56
C ASP A 774 9.92 -70.96 53.51
N GLY A 775 9.42 -71.95 52.76
CA GLY A 775 10.05 -72.59 51.62
C GLY A 775 10.75 -73.91 51.94
N PHE A 776 10.73 -74.41 53.18
CA PHE A 776 11.36 -75.68 53.56
C PHE A 776 10.59 -76.38 54.69
N VAL A 777 10.58 -77.71 54.70
CA VAL A 777 9.87 -78.46 55.75
C VAL A 777 10.81 -78.73 56.91
N ALA A 778 10.57 -78.05 58.03
CA ALA A 778 11.37 -78.15 59.24
C ALA A 778 10.52 -78.47 60.48
N VAL A 779 11.15 -78.35 61.65
CA VAL A 779 10.46 -78.56 62.94
C VAL A 779 9.26 -77.63 63.08
N ASP A 780 9.35 -76.43 62.53
CA ASP A 780 8.32 -75.41 62.68
C ASP A 780 7.04 -75.78 61.93
N ASP A 781 7.11 -76.42 60.74
CA ASP A 781 5.93 -76.96 60.03
C ASP A 781 5.28 -78.12 60.77
N VAL A 782 6.10 -79.00 61.36
CA VAL A 782 5.58 -80.09 62.21
C VAL A 782 4.87 -79.50 63.43
N LEU A 783 5.41 -78.44 64.03
CA LEU A 783 4.79 -77.78 65.17
C LEU A 783 3.52 -77.01 64.79
N ALA A 784 3.51 -76.34 63.64
CA ALA A 784 2.35 -75.62 63.11
C ALA A 784 1.18 -76.57 62.82
N LEU A 785 1.46 -77.69 62.16
CA LEU A 785 0.46 -78.73 61.96
C LEU A 785 0.00 -79.34 63.29
N LEU A 786 0.92 -79.62 64.21
CA LEU A 786 0.56 -80.19 65.51
C LEU A 786 -0.23 -79.22 66.40
N SER A 787 -0.10 -77.90 66.25
CA SER A 787 -0.93 -76.95 66.99
C SER A 787 -2.41 -77.03 66.61
N GLU A 788 -2.69 -77.39 65.36
CA GLU A 788 -4.06 -77.53 64.84
C GLU A 788 -4.50 -79.00 64.73
N PHE A 789 -3.70 -79.94 65.25
CA PHE A 789 -4.02 -81.37 65.20
C PHE A 789 -5.35 -81.69 65.91
N GLY A 790 -6.31 -82.18 65.14
CA GLY A 790 -7.68 -82.47 65.56
C GLY A 790 -8.70 -81.38 65.21
N ALA A 791 -8.31 -80.30 64.50
CA ALA A 791 -9.21 -79.28 63.98
C ALA A 791 -10.09 -79.81 62.82
N ASN A 792 -11.28 -79.25 62.68
CA ASN A 792 -12.20 -79.46 61.54
C ASN A 792 -12.22 -78.16 60.71
N CYS A 793 -12.06 -78.30 59.40
CA CYS A 793 -11.78 -77.22 58.45
C CYS A 793 -13.03 -76.73 57.67
N ASP A 794 -14.24 -77.12 58.07
CA ASP A 794 -15.53 -76.66 57.49
C ASP A 794 -15.91 -75.20 57.80
#